data_AF-A0A9W9AND8-F1
#
_entry.id   AF-A0A9W9AND8-F1
#
_cell.length_a   1.000
_cell.length_b   1.000
_cell.length_c   1.000
_cell.angle_alpha   90.00
_cell.angle_beta   90.00
_cell.angle_gamma   90.00
#
_symmetry.space_group_name_H-M   'P 1'
#
loop_
_entity.id
_entity.type
_entity.pdbx_description
1 polymer ?
#
loop_
_entity_poly.entity_id
_entity_poly.type
_entity_poly.pdbx_seq_one_letter_code
_entity_poly.pdbx_strand_id
1 'polypeptide(L)'
;MPLVSHEDSIFGRNGAEDNEFELPEDITPFLEGKDLENDLTADGIALWWAPEPYSRRSGHMRRAQDIPLVKNWYLEHCPPNTAVKVHVSYQKLLKCYVLNELRTRPEKAMAKKSLFRQLKATKFFQTTKLDWVEAGLQVCRQGYNMLNLLIHRKNLNYLQLDYNMNLKPVKTLTTKERKKSRFGNAFHLCREILRLTKLVVDAHVQFRLGNVNAFQLADALQYIFAHIGALTGMYRYKYKLMRQVRMTKDLKHLIYYRFNTGPVGKGPGNGFWAPGWRVWLFFMRGIVPLLEQWLGNLLARQFEGRNSKGVAKTITKQRVESYYDLELCAAVMHDILDMMPESIKQNKSKTILQHLSEAWRCWKANIPRKVPGMPTAIENIILRYIKSKADWWCSVAHYNRERIRRGATVDKAVVKKNLGRLTRLYLKAEQERQHGYFKDGPYISAEEAVAIYTATVHWLESRKFAPIPFPPLSYKHDTKLLVLALEKLKEAYSVKGRLNQSQREELALIEQAYDNPHECMHFVSRFDDIKPIKKITDAYLDQFLFFEADKRGLFPAWIKPADTEPPPLLVYKWCQGINNLTDIWETSEGECNVMMETVLSKVYEKVDLTLLNRLLRLILDHNLADYITAKNNTVLTYKDMAHTNAFGLIRGIQFSAFVFQYYGLVLDLLILGLQRPPRRAIQSGCILDTSTAFISSSTSLPMNQETSSKGTFLPTPIPPITTSSATTTSAVGLEIVE
;
A
#
# COMPACT_ATOMS: atom_id res chain seq x y z
N MET A 1 -25.81 76.62 -30.35
CA MET A 1 -24.53 77.29 -30.63
C MET A 1 -23.62 76.28 -31.31
N PRO A 2 -23.08 76.55 -32.50
CA PRO A 2 -22.11 75.66 -33.13
C PRO A 2 -20.76 75.74 -32.40
N LEU A 3 -20.18 74.60 -32.05
CA LEU A 3 -18.82 74.49 -31.52
C LEU A 3 -17.82 74.96 -32.59
N VAL A 4 -17.18 76.10 -32.34
CA VAL A 4 -16.04 76.58 -33.14
C VAL A 4 -14.80 75.84 -32.64
N SER A 5 -13.98 75.25 -33.53
CA SER A 5 -12.74 74.57 -33.13
C SER A 5 -11.75 75.59 -32.54
N HIS A 6 -10.83 75.16 -31.68
CA HIS A 6 -9.87 76.10 -31.07
C HIS A 6 -8.96 76.75 -32.12
N GLU A 7 -8.56 75.99 -33.14
CA GLU A 7 -7.87 76.53 -34.32
C GLU A 7 -8.73 77.57 -35.05
N ASP A 8 -10.02 77.31 -35.31
CA ASP A 8 -10.90 78.29 -35.96
C ASP A 8 -11.19 79.52 -35.08
N SER A 9 -11.07 79.39 -33.75
CA SER A 9 -11.19 80.53 -32.80
C SER A 9 -9.96 81.42 -32.77
N ILE A 10 -8.79 80.86 -33.10
CA ILE A 10 -7.50 81.57 -33.09
C ILE A 10 -7.15 82.09 -34.49
N PHE A 11 -7.42 81.32 -35.54
CA PHE A 11 -6.98 81.57 -36.91
C PHE A 11 -8.11 81.92 -37.89
N GLY A 12 -9.36 81.99 -37.41
CA GLY A 12 -10.53 82.30 -38.24
C GLY A 12 -10.99 81.14 -39.13
N ARG A 13 -12.25 81.20 -39.56
CA ARG A 13 -12.89 80.14 -40.38
C ARG A 13 -12.44 80.29 -41.83
N ASN A 14 -11.72 79.29 -42.34
CA ASN A 14 -11.05 79.27 -43.65
C ASN A 14 -9.94 80.30 -43.78
N GLY A 15 -8.76 79.99 -43.20
CA GLY A 15 -7.43 80.52 -43.55
C GLY A 15 -7.43 81.76 -44.44
N ALA A 16 -7.94 82.87 -43.92
CA ALA A 16 -7.70 84.16 -44.51
C ALA A 16 -6.19 84.37 -44.34
N GLU A 17 -5.48 84.36 -45.45
CA GLU A 17 -4.05 84.64 -45.49
C GLU A 17 -3.82 86.08 -45.00
N ASP A 18 -3.72 86.23 -43.68
CA ASP A 18 -2.95 87.32 -43.07
C ASP A 18 -1.48 87.02 -43.43
N ASN A 19 -1.09 87.42 -44.63
CA ASN A 19 0.26 87.37 -45.20
C ASN A 19 1.23 88.31 -44.45
N GLU A 20 1.17 88.36 -43.11
CA GLU A 20 2.03 89.19 -42.25
C GLU A 20 3.01 88.35 -41.41
N PHE A 21 2.86 87.02 -41.35
CA PHE A 21 3.79 86.15 -40.62
C PHE A 21 4.55 85.21 -41.56
N GLU A 22 5.73 85.64 -41.96
CA GLU A 22 6.72 84.82 -42.66
C GLU A 22 7.81 84.36 -41.67
N LEU A 23 8.21 83.09 -41.76
CA LEU A 23 9.40 82.64 -41.04
C LEU A 23 10.61 83.37 -41.63
N PRO A 24 11.53 83.91 -40.81
CA PRO A 24 12.80 84.46 -41.30
C PRO A 24 13.48 83.51 -42.28
N GLU A 25 14.05 84.03 -43.38
CA GLU A 25 14.67 83.24 -44.46
C GLU A 25 15.76 82.27 -43.96
N ASP A 26 16.33 82.54 -42.78
CA ASP A 26 17.33 81.72 -42.12
C ASP A 26 16.77 80.45 -41.44
N ILE A 27 15.44 80.29 -41.36
CA ILE A 27 14.78 79.16 -40.68
C ILE A 27 14.49 78.05 -41.69
N THR A 28 15.33 77.03 -41.66
CA THR A 28 15.15 75.76 -42.38
C THR A 28 14.78 74.61 -41.42
N PRO A 29 14.21 73.49 -41.92
CA PRO A 29 13.99 72.30 -41.12
C PRO A 29 15.30 71.80 -40.47
N PHE A 30 15.27 71.47 -39.18
CA PHE A 30 16.45 71.18 -38.34
C PHE A 30 17.50 70.20 -38.93
N LEU A 31 17.11 69.29 -39.84
CA LEU A 31 17.98 68.26 -40.42
C LEU A 31 17.84 68.18 -41.95
N GLU A 32 17.51 69.28 -42.63
CA GLU A 32 17.35 69.30 -44.10
C GLU A 32 18.57 68.77 -44.87
N GLY A 33 19.79 69.01 -44.35
CA GLY A 33 21.03 68.51 -44.95
C GLY A 33 21.37 67.03 -44.67
N LYS A 34 20.46 66.24 -44.08
CA LYS A 34 20.67 64.81 -43.82
C LYS A 34 19.53 63.97 -44.40
N ASP A 35 19.90 62.86 -45.01
CA ASP A 35 18.94 61.87 -45.51
C ASP A 35 18.14 61.23 -44.36
N LEU A 36 16.89 60.88 -44.65
CA LEU A 36 15.97 60.26 -43.69
C LEU A 36 16.43 58.88 -43.22
N GLU A 37 17.08 58.12 -44.10
CA GLU A 37 17.60 56.78 -43.82
C GLU A 37 19.02 56.60 -44.36
N ASN A 38 19.75 55.63 -43.80
CA ASN A 38 21.03 55.17 -44.30
C ASN A 38 21.02 53.64 -44.47
N ASP A 39 22.08 53.08 -45.07
CA ASP A 39 22.22 51.64 -45.33
C ASP A 39 22.03 50.75 -44.09
N LEU A 40 22.27 51.28 -42.88
CA LEU A 40 22.20 50.55 -41.61
C LEU A 40 20.91 50.84 -40.82
N THR A 41 20.06 51.77 -41.27
CA THR A 41 18.84 52.15 -40.54
C THR A 41 17.90 50.95 -40.44
N ALA A 42 17.69 50.20 -41.53
CA ALA A 42 16.86 49.00 -41.52
C ALA A 42 17.41 47.90 -40.59
N ASP A 43 18.72 47.64 -40.62
CA ASP A 43 19.37 46.66 -39.74
C ASP A 43 19.34 47.09 -38.27
N GLY A 44 19.54 48.38 -37.99
CA GLY A 44 19.45 48.95 -36.64
C GLY A 44 18.05 48.83 -36.06
N ILE A 45 17.03 49.10 -36.90
CA ILE A 45 15.62 48.90 -36.58
C ILE A 45 15.34 47.40 -36.35
N ALA A 46 15.86 46.48 -37.18
CA ALA A 46 15.69 45.04 -37.00
C ALA A 46 16.33 44.53 -35.69
N LEU A 47 17.52 45.03 -35.31
CA LEU A 47 18.19 44.70 -34.06
C LEU A 47 17.42 45.18 -32.82
N TRP A 48 16.64 46.25 -32.95
CA TRP A 48 15.79 46.75 -31.86
C TRP A 48 14.79 45.69 -31.37
N TRP A 49 14.23 44.88 -32.29
CA TRP A 49 13.30 43.79 -31.96
C TRP A 49 13.96 42.42 -31.83
N ALA A 50 15.29 42.34 -31.71
CA ALA A 50 15.99 41.08 -31.57
C ALA A 50 15.92 40.50 -30.13
N PRO A 51 15.87 39.17 -29.95
CA PRO A 51 15.93 38.55 -28.62
C PRO A 51 17.22 38.88 -27.88
N GLU A 52 17.19 38.91 -26.54
CA GLU A 52 18.43 38.95 -25.76
C GLU A 52 19.29 37.71 -26.12
N PRO A 53 20.57 37.88 -26.51
CA PRO A 53 21.46 39.02 -26.24
C PRO A 53 21.60 40.09 -27.33
N TYR A 54 20.92 39.99 -28.47
CA TYR A 54 21.21 40.78 -29.69
C TYR A 54 20.65 42.20 -29.70
N SER A 55 19.63 42.50 -28.88
CA SER A 55 19.04 43.85 -28.77
C SER A 55 19.87 44.86 -27.97
N ARG A 56 21.08 44.50 -27.53
CA ARG A 56 21.97 45.38 -26.76
C ARG A 56 23.30 45.57 -27.46
N ARG A 57 23.79 46.82 -27.48
CA ARG A 57 25.13 47.17 -28.02
C ARG A 57 26.28 46.75 -27.10
N SER A 58 26.04 46.66 -25.79
CA SER A 58 27.04 46.28 -24.77
C SER A 58 26.43 45.45 -23.66
N GLY A 59 27.23 44.61 -23.01
CA GLY A 59 26.80 43.70 -21.96
C GLY A 59 27.95 43.10 -21.15
N HIS A 60 27.62 42.28 -20.15
CA HIS A 60 28.61 41.62 -19.31
C HIS A 60 28.98 40.25 -19.90
N MET A 61 30.26 39.89 -19.81
CA MET A 61 30.71 38.54 -20.18
C MET A 61 30.07 37.50 -19.25
N ARG A 62 29.52 36.44 -19.85
CA ARG A 62 28.92 35.31 -19.13
C ARG A 62 29.77 34.06 -19.31
N ARG A 63 29.69 33.13 -18.36
CA ARG A 63 30.35 31.83 -18.49
C ARG A 63 29.66 31.01 -19.58
N ALA A 64 30.42 30.20 -20.33
CA ALA A 64 29.88 29.37 -21.41
C ALA A 64 28.73 28.46 -20.96
N GLN A 65 28.80 27.88 -19.76
CA GLN A 65 27.74 27.04 -19.21
C GLN A 65 26.47 27.80 -18.79
N ASP A 66 26.53 29.12 -18.62
CA ASP A 66 25.37 29.92 -18.21
C ASP A 66 24.47 30.31 -19.40
N ILE A 67 24.92 30.05 -20.63
CA ILE A 67 24.21 30.39 -21.87
C ILE A 67 23.41 29.16 -22.35
N PRO A 68 22.06 29.17 -22.29
CA PRO A 68 21.26 28.03 -22.71
C PRO A 68 20.77 28.18 -24.16
N LEU A 69 21.55 27.68 -25.11
CA LEU A 69 21.27 27.82 -26.56
C LEU A 69 19.88 27.32 -26.99
N VAL A 70 19.36 26.28 -26.35
CA VAL A 70 18.09 25.63 -26.72
C VAL A 70 16.93 25.97 -25.79
N LYS A 71 17.07 26.98 -24.91
CA LYS A 71 16.04 27.31 -23.91
C LYS A 71 14.72 27.68 -24.59
N ASN A 72 14.78 28.60 -25.54
CA ASN A 72 13.58 29.15 -26.17
C ASN A 72 12.80 28.08 -26.94
N TRP A 73 13.50 27.11 -27.54
CA TRP A 73 12.88 26.05 -28.33
C TRP A 73 11.84 25.23 -27.55
N TYR A 74 12.08 24.94 -26.27
CA TYR A 74 11.12 24.17 -25.45
C TYR A 74 10.22 25.03 -24.57
N LEU A 75 10.40 26.36 -24.59
CA LEU A 75 9.45 27.31 -24.01
C LEU A 75 8.29 27.58 -24.97
N GLU A 76 8.56 27.51 -26.27
CA GLU A 76 7.56 27.56 -27.32
C GLU A 76 6.76 26.24 -27.41
N HIS A 77 5.58 26.33 -28.03
CA HIS A 77 4.76 25.15 -28.30
C HIS A 77 5.47 24.22 -29.29
N CYS A 78 5.37 22.91 -29.03
CA CYS A 78 5.91 21.90 -29.93
C CYS A 78 5.13 21.91 -31.26
N PRO A 79 5.80 21.83 -32.42
CA PRO A 79 5.10 21.75 -33.70
C PRO A 79 4.15 20.52 -33.77
N PRO A 80 2.95 20.66 -34.37
CA PRO A 80 1.89 19.65 -34.29
C PRO A 80 2.26 18.33 -35.00
N ASN A 81 3.06 18.38 -36.07
CA ASN A 81 3.41 17.21 -36.88
C ASN A 81 4.64 16.44 -36.36
N THR A 82 4.93 16.49 -35.06
CA THR A 82 6.08 15.77 -34.47
C THR A 82 5.65 14.49 -33.74
N ALA A 83 6.60 13.56 -33.58
CA ALA A 83 6.29 12.29 -32.91
C ALA A 83 6.00 12.50 -31.42
N VAL A 84 5.12 11.68 -30.84
CA VAL A 84 4.72 11.73 -29.40
C VAL A 84 5.90 11.78 -28.44
N LYS A 85 6.99 11.05 -28.74
CA LYS A 85 8.21 11.07 -27.92
C LYS A 85 8.85 12.46 -27.76
N VAL A 86 8.68 13.34 -28.76
CA VAL A 86 9.19 14.72 -28.75
C VAL A 86 8.28 15.60 -27.91
N HIS A 87 6.96 15.50 -28.09
CA HIS A 87 5.98 16.21 -27.25
C HIS A 87 6.20 15.94 -25.75
N VAL A 88 6.42 14.67 -25.37
CA VAL A 88 6.75 14.29 -23.99
C VAL A 88 8.07 14.91 -23.52
N SER A 89 9.07 15.01 -24.40
CA SER A 89 10.35 15.64 -24.07
C SER A 89 10.22 17.16 -23.88
N TYR A 90 9.44 17.86 -24.71
CA TYR A 90 9.11 19.28 -24.50
C TYR A 90 8.44 19.48 -23.13
N GLN A 91 7.42 18.69 -22.82
CA GLN A 91 6.72 18.76 -21.53
C GLN A 91 7.66 18.53 -20.34
N LYS A 92 8.58 17.55 -20.43
CA LYS A 92 9.55 17.27 -19.36
C LYS A 92 10.58 18.37 -19.19
N LEU A 93 11.06 18.97 -20.27
CA LEU A 93 12.00 20.09 -20.23
C LEU A 93 11.32 21.33 -19.63
N LEU A 94 10.08 21.63 -20.05
CA LEU A 94 9.27 22.70 -19.49
C LEU A 94 8.99 22.47 -18.00
N LYS A 95 8.64 21.24 -17.60
CA LYS A 95 8.52 20.87 -16.17
C LYS A 95 9.81 21.13 -15.39
N CYS A 96 10.97 20.81 -15.97
CA CYS A 96 12.25 21.08 -15.31
C CYS A 96 12.53 22.58 -15.18
N TYR A 97 12.18 23.36 -16.21
CA TYR A 97 12.26 24.81 -16.20
C TYR A 97 11.38 25.42 -15.10
N VAL A 98 10.09 25.12 -15.10
CA VAL A 98 9.13 25.61 -14.09
C VAL A 98 9.55 25.21 -12.67
N LEU A 99 10.04 23.99 -12.46
CA LEU A 99 10.53 23.56 -11.15
C LEU A 99 11.79 24.31 -10.69
N ASN A 100 12.62 24.79 -11.61
CA ASN A 100 13.77 25.62 -11.26
C ASN A 100 13.30 27.03 -10.88
N GLU A 101 12.43 27.65 -11.68
CA GLU A 101 11.86 28.97 -11.37
C GLU A 101 11.11 28.98 -10.03
N LEU A 102 10.21 28.00 -9.81
CA LEU A 102 9.41 27.88 -8.58
C LEU A 102 10.26 27.70 -7.31
N ARG A 103 11.44 27.08 -7.43
CA ARG A 103 12.32 26.79 -6.30
C ARG A 103 13.53 27.70 -6.20
N THR A 104 13.63 28.71 -7.07
CA THR A 104 14.71 29.69 -7.01
C THR A 104 14.53 30.54 -5.76
N ARG A 105 15.60 30.65 -4.98
CA ARG A 105 15.68 31.50 -3.78
C ARG A 105 16.82 32.49 -3.99
N PRO A 106 16.72 33.72 -3.45
CA PRO A 106 17.83 34.66 -3.51
C PRO A 106 19.09 34.04 -2.92
N GLU A 107 20.24 34.29 -3.56
CA GLU A 107 21.51 33.77 -3.10
C GLU A 107 21.84 34.36 -1.72
N LYS A 108 22.18 33.49 -0.76
CA LYS A 108 22.59 33.94 0.56
C LYS A 108 23.97 34.57 0.48
N ALA A 109 24.12 35.78 1.02
CA ALA A 109 25.42 36.41 1.16
C ALA A 109 26.34 35.51 2.02
N MET A 110 27.44 35.06 1.41
CA MET A 110 28.43 34.21 2.05
C MET A 110 29.83 34.82 1.84
N ALA A 111 30.73 34.58 2.79
CA ALA A 111 32.14 34.94 2.63
C ALA A 111 32.73 34.22 1.39
N LYS A 112 33.34 34.98 0.49
CA LYS A 112 33.95 34.46 -0.75
C LYS A 112 35.21 33.65 -0.40
N LYS A 113 35.12 32.32 -0.43
CA LYS A 113 36.26 31.39 -0.27
C LYS A 113 36.74 30.90 -1.63
N SER A 114 37.97 31.24 -2.02
CA SER A 114 38.60 30.77 -3.26
C SER A 114 39.64 29.69 -2.97
N LEU A 115 39.26 28.42 -3.19
CA LEU A 115 40.11 27.26 -2.92
C LEU A 115 41.43 27.32 -3.69
N PHE A 116 41.40 27.61 -5.00
CA PHE A 116 42.63 27.64 -5.80
C PHE A 116 43.56 28.80 -5.42
N ARG A 117 43.03 29.93 -4.96
CA ARG A 117 43.88 31.03 -4.44
C ARG A 117 44.60 30.61 -3.16
N GLN A 118 43.91 29.88 -2.28
CA GLN A 118 44.52 29.33 -1.06
C GLN A 118 45.57 28.26 -1.38
N LEU A 119 45.28 27.34 -2.31
CA LEU A 119 46.23 26.30 -2.71
C LEU A 119 47.48 26.90 -3.38
N LYS A 120 47.31 27.88 -4.28
CA LYS A 120 48.43 28.58 -4.95
C LYS A 120 49.34 29.33 -3.97
N ALA A 121 48.81 29.81 -2.84
CA ALA A 121 49.63 30.48 -1.83
C ALA A 121 50.57 29.52 -1.08
N THR A 122 50.34 28.20 -1.16
CA THR A 122 51.20 27.21 -0.50
C THR A 122 52.37 26.81 -1.39
N LYS A 123 53.49 26.41 -0.77
CA LYS A 123 54.70 25.94 -1.47
C LYS A 123 54.50 24.67 -2.31
N PHE A 124 53.41 23.92 -2.08
CA PHE A 124 53.15 22.63 -2.72
C PHE A 124 52.54 22.74 -4.12
N PHE A 125 52.02 23.91 -4.50
CA PHE A 125 51.35 24.11 -5.79
C PHE A 125 52.06 25.18 -6.63
N GLN A 126 52.34 24.83 -7.89
CA GLN A 126 52.93 25.73 -8.88
C GLN A 126 51.91 26.03 -9.99
N THR A 127 52.12 27.11 -10.74
CA THR A 127 51.23 27.52 -11.86
C THR A 127 51.99 27.44 -13.18
N THR A 128 51.39 26.83 -14.19
CA THR A 128 51.92 26.74 -15.56
C THR A 128 50.78 26.86 -16.58
N LYS A 129 51.11 27.03 -17.87
CA LYS A 129 50.17 27.05 -18.99
C LYS A 129 50.42 25.81 -19.86
N LEU A 130 49.39 25.00 -20.08
CA LEU A 130 49.48 23.71 -20.79
C LEU A 130 48.36 23.57 -21.82
N ASP A 131 48.54 22.65 -22.77
CA ASP A 131 47.45 22.22 -23.66
C ASP A 131 46.36 21.51 -22.85
N TRP A 132 45.10 21.72 -23.24
CA TRP A 132 43.95 21.11 -22.57
C TRP A 132 43.99 19.58 -22.65
N VAL A 133 44.44 19.01 -23.78
CA VAL A 133 44.57 17.56 -23.95
C VAL A 133 45.66 16.99 -23.05
N GLU A 134 46.78 17.71 -22.92
CA GLU A 134 47.86 17.33 -22.01
C GLU A 134 47.37 17.33 -20.55
N ALA A 135 46.71 18.40 -20.11
CA ALA A 135 46.12 18.48 -18.78
C ALA A 135 45.07 17.37 -18.54
N GLY A 136 44.24 17.05 -19.54
CA GLY A 136 43.26 15.97 -19.49
C GLY A 136 43.90 14.60 -19.28
N LEU A 137 44.95 14.28 -20.04
CA LEU A 137 45.72 13.03 -19.90
C LEU A 137 46.37 12.92 -18.52
N GLN A 138 46.93 14.02 -18.00
CA GLN A 138 47.49 14.07 -16.65
C GLN A 138 46.43 13.76 -15.58
N VAL A 139 45.23 14.37 -15.67
CA VAL A 139 44.12 14.11 -14.74
C VAL A 139 43.68 12.64 -14.79
N CYS A 140 43.56 12.05 -15.98
CA CYS A 140 43.22 10.64 -16.14
C CYS A 140 44.26 9.70 -15.51
N ARG A 141 45.54 9.97 -15.73
CA ARG A 141 46.65 9.20 -15.14
C ARG A 141 46.70 9.33 -13.61
N GLN A 142 46.54 10.55 -13.10
CA GLN A 142 46.49 10.82 -11.66
C GLN A 142 45.30 10.09 -11.02
N GLY A 143 44.11 10.18 -11.59
CA GLY A 143 42.92 9.48 -11.10
C GLY A 143 43.08 7.97 -11.07
N TYR A 144 43.66 7.38 -12.12
CA TYR A 144 43.99 5.95 -12.18
C TYR A 144 44.94 5.55 -11.04
N ASN A 145 46.05 6.28 -10.89
CA ASN A 145 47.05 6.03 -9.86
C ASN A 145 46.47 6.16 -8.45
N MET A 146 45.66 7.20 -8.18
CA MET A 146 45.02 7.38 -6.86
C MET A 146 44.11 6.21 -6.49
N LEU A 147 43.28 5.74 -7.44
CA LEU A 147 42.40 4.59 -7.19
C LEU A 147 43.20 3.29 -7.04
N ASN A 148 44.24 3.10 -7.85
CA ASN A 148 45.07 1.90 -7.78
C ASN A 148 45.87 1.84 -6.47
N LEU A 149 46.47 2.96 -6.04
CA LEU A 149 47.14 3.09 -4.75
C LEU A 149 46.19 2.75 -3.59
N LEU A 150 44.91 3.14 -3.67
CA LEU A 150 43.92 2.79 -2.66
C LEU A 150 43.58 1.29 -2.66
N ILE A 151 43.55 0.63 -3.82
CA ILE A 151 43.36 -0.83 -3.93
C ILE A 151 44.55 -1.55 -3.28
N HIS A 152 45.78 -1.17 -3.64
CA HIS A 152 46.99 -1.75 -3.07
C HIS A 152 47.14 -1.46 -1.57
N ARG A 153 46.82 -0.24 -1.11
CA ARG A 153 46.85 0.12 0.32
C ARG A 153 45.90 -0.73 1.17
N LYS A 154 44.83 -1.27 0.58
CA LYS A 154 43.90 -2.20 1.26
C LYS A 154 44.31 -3.67 1.13
N ASN A 155 45.46 -3.96 0.52
CA ASN A 155 45.99 -5.28 0.22
C ASN A 155 44.95 -6.14 -0.55
N LEU A 156 44.50 -5.62 -1.69
CA LEU A 156 43.51 -6.25 -2.57
C LEU A 156 44.13 -6.68 -3.91
N ASN A 157 45.19 -7.49 -3.85
CA ASN A 157 45.99 -7.90 -5.01
C ASN A 157 45.20 -8.73 -6.05
N TYR A 158 44.06 -9.28 -5.65
CA TYR A 158 43.15 -10.05 -6.50
C TYR A 158 42.14 -9.16 -7.25
N LEU A 159 42.24 -7.84 -7.16
CA LEU A 159 41.49 -6.87 -7.96
C LEU A 159 42.44 -6.09 -8.85
N GLN A 160 42.05 -5.93 -10.11
CA GLN A 160 42.77 -5.13 -11.09
C GLN A 160 41.87 -4.01 -11.60
N LEU A 161 42.41 -2.79 -11.60
CA LEU A 161 41.81 -1.64 -12.28
C LEU A 161 42.45 -1.51 -13.66
N ASP A 162 41.63 -1.59 -14.72
CA ASP A 162 42.09 -1.32 -16.07
C ASP A 162 42.13 0.20 -16.35
N TYR A 163 42.82 0.61 -17.43
CA TYR A 163 42.97 2.02 -17.80
C TYR A 163 41.66 2.70 -18.24
N ASN A 164 40.62 1.90 -18.57
CA ASN A 164 39.25 2.37 -18.84
C ASN A 164 38.41 2.44 -17.56
N MET A 165 39.06 2.32 -16.39
CA MET A 165 38.45 2.39 -15.07
C MET A 165 37.44 1.27 -14.79
N ASN A 166 37.57 0.09 -15.40
CA ASN A 166 36.87 -1.12 -14.97
C ASN A 166 37.65 -1.81 -13.85
N LEU A 167 36.94 -2.19 -12.80
CA LEU A 167 37.48 -2.98 -11.70
C LEU A 167 37.05 -4.42 -11.92
N LYS A 168 38.01 -5.30 -12.14
CA LYS A 168 37.79 -6.73 -12.42
C LYS A 168 38.51 -7.59 -11.37
N PRO A 169 37.92 -8.70 -10.93
CA PRO A 169 38.66 -9.68 -10.14
C PRO A 169 39.60 -10.47 -11.05
N VAL A 170 40.83 -10.71 -10.59
CA VAL A 170 41.83 -11.51 -11.32
C VAL A 170 41.49 -13.01 -11.26
N LYS A 171 40.84 -13.42 -10.16
CA LYS A 171 40.42 -14.80 -9.89
C LYS A 171 39.03 -14.82 -9.25
N THR A 172 38.40 -15.98 -9.20
CA THR A 172 37.19 -16.19 -8.40
C THR A 172 37.49 -15.94 -6.92
N LEU A 173 36.75 -15.01 -6.30
CA LEU A 173 36.99 -14.58 -4.93
C LEU A 173 36.29 -15.46 -3.91
N THR A 174 37.00 -15.82 -2.84
CA THR A 174 36.39 -16.43 -1.65
C THR A 174 35.40 -15.47 -0.98
N THR A 175 34.53 -15.99 -0.12
CA THR A 175 33.56 -15.16 0.62
C THR A 175 34.26 -14.12 1.52
N LYS A 176 35.43 -14.44 2.08
CA LYS A 176 36.25 -13.53 2.89
C LYS A 176 36.86 -12.40 2.04
N GLU A 177 37.47 -12.75 0.91
CA GLU A 177 38.01 -11.77 -0.04
C GLU A 177 36.90 -10.85 -0.57
N ARG A 178 35.76 -11.40 -0.98
CA ARG A 178 34.60 -10.64 -1.46
C ARG A 178 34.05 -9.66 -0.43
N LYS A 179 33.99 -10.06 0.85
CA LYS A 179 33.56 -9.15 1.95
C LYS A 179 34.59 -8.03 2.17
N LYS A 180 35.89 -8.33 2.09
CA LYS A 180 36.98 -7.35 2.28
C LYS A 180 37.07 -6.34 1.12
N SER A 181 36.89 -6.82 -0.10
CA SER A 181 37.06 -6.05 -1.34
C SER A 181 35.83 -5.24 -1.77
N ARG A 182 34.71 -5.38 -1.05
CA ARG A 182 33.49 -4.63 -1.31
C ARG A 182 33.68 -3.14 -1.04
N PHE A 183 33.94 -2.39 -2.11
CA PHE A 183 33.97 -0.94 -2.07
C PHE A 183 32.57 -0.33 -1.96
N GLY A 184 32.51 0.87 -1.39
CA GLY A 184 31.26 1.63 -1.26
C GLY A 184 31.04 2.58 -2.44
N ASN A 185 29.94 3.34 -2.37
CA ASN A 185 29.54 4.28 -3.41
C ASN A 185 30.59 5.38 -3.67
N ALA A 186 31.36 5.81 -2.65
CA ALA A 186 32.39 6.83 -2.80
C ALA A 186 33.46 6.47 -3.85
N PHE A 187 34.02 5.26 -3.72
CA PHE A 187 35.04 4.75 -4.63
C PHE A 187 34.47 4.56 -6.03
N HIS A 188 33.32 3.87 -6.15
CA HIS A 188 32.75 3.55 -7.44
C HIS A 188 32.21 4.77 -8.18
N LEU A 189 31.61 5.74 -7.49
CA LEU A 189 31.13 6.96 -8.13
C LEU A 189 32.30 7.81 -8.65
N CYS A 190 33.39 7.93 -7.88
CA CYS A 190 34.61 8.59 -8.32
C CYS A 190 35.22 7.89 -9.56
N ARG A 191 35.32 6.56 -9.53
CA ARG A 191 35.78 5.74 -10.66
C ARG A 191 34.96 5.99 -11.94
N GLU A 192 33.64 6.02 -11.83
CA GLU A 192 32.78 6.25 -13.00
C GLU A 192 32.85 7.70 -13.52
N ILE A 193 33.08 8.69 -12.66
CA ILE A 193 33.35 10.07 -13.09
C ILE A 193 34.67 10.13 -13.85
N LEU A 194 35.72 9.48 -13.34
CA LEU A 194 37.00 9.39 -14.03
C LEU A 194 36.89 8.64 -15.36
N ARG A 195 36.02 7.62 -15.46
CA ARG A 195 35.70 6.97 -16.73
C ARG A 195 35.07 7.94 -17.72
N LEU A 196 34.09 8.74 -17.28
CA LEU A 196 33.47 9.75 -18.14
C LEU A 196 34.51 10.76 -18.64
N THR A 197 35.34 11.28 -17.75
CA THR A 197 36.42 12.21 -18.11
C THR A 197 37.37 11.56 -19.12
N LYS A 198 37.75 10.29 -18.90
CA LYS A 198 38.61 9.53 -19.81
C LYS A 198 38.00 9.40 -21.20
N LEU A 199 36.70 9.07 -21.31
CA LEU A 199 36.02 8.97 -22.61
C LEU A 199 36.04 10.30 -23.37
N VAL A 200 35.82 11.42 -22.68
CA VAL A 200 35.85 12.75 -23.30
C VAL A 200 37.28 13.10 -23.75
N VAL A 201 38.28 12.90 -22.90
CA VAL A 201 39.69 13.19 -23.23
C VAL A 201 40.18 12.31 -24.38
N ASP A 202 39.87 11.01 -24.37
CA ASP A 202 40.27 10.09 -25.43
C ASP A 202 39.69 10.48 -26.79
N ALA A 203 38.45 10.98 -26.84
CA ALA A 203 37.86 11.49 -28.08
C ALA A 203 38.69 12.65 -28.65
N HIS A 204 39.11 13.59 -27.80
CA HIS A 204 40.00 14.69 -28.20
C HIS A 204 41.41 14.21 -28.59
N VAL A 205 41.94 13.18 -27.93
CA VAL A 205 43.23 12.58 -28.31
C VAL A 205 43.15 11.96 -29.70
N GLN A 206 42.10 11.20 -30.00
CA GLN A 206 41.91 10.60 -31.33
C GLN A 206 41.80 11.64 -32.44
N PHE A 207 41.13 12.77 -32.17
CA PHE A 207 41.10 13.91 -33.08
C PHE A 207 42.50 14.53 -33.29
N ARG A 208 43.28 14.72 -32.20
CA ARG A 208 44.63 15.30 -32.28
C ARG A 208 45.67 14.39 -32.91
N LEU A 209 45.47 13.07 -32.84
CA LEU A 209 46.28 12.08 -33.56
C LEU A 209 45.96 12.02 -35.07
N GLY A 210 44.91 12.71 -35.53
CA GLY A 210 44.50 12.70 -36.94
C GLY A 210 43.67 11.47 -37.34
N ASN A 211 43.29 10.60 -36.40
CA ASN A 211 42.50 9.39 -36.68
C ASN A 211 41.02 9.70 -36.94
N VAL A 212 40.54 10.85 -36.48
CA VAL A 212 39.11 11.24 -36.48
C VAL A 212 38.99 12.70 -36.91
N ASN A 213 37.97 13.04 -37.69
CA ASN A 213 37.75 14.41 -38.14
C ASN A 213 37.02 15.28 -37.08
N ALA A 214 36.95 16.60 -37.30
CA ALA A 214 36.33 17.53 -36.34
C ALA A 214 34.82 17.28 -36.13
N PHE A 215 34.09 16.91 -37.18
CA PHE A 215 32.65 16.63 -37.11
C PHE A 215 32.34 15.35 -36.32
N GLN A 216 33.15 14.31 -36.52
CA GLN A 216 33.10 13.04 -35.79
C GLN A 216 33.48 13.25 -34.32
N LEU A 217 34.44 14.13 -34.01
CA LEU A 217 34.70 14.54 -32.62
C LEU A 217 33.47 15.18 -32.00
N ALA A 218 32.83 16.13 -32.69
CA ALA A 218 31.64 16.82 -32.18
C ALA A 218 30.47 15.85 -31.98
N ASP A 219 30.23 14.92 -32.92
CA ASP A 219 29.21 13.87 -32.83
C ASP A 219 29.54 12.87 -31.70
N ALA A 220 30.81 12.51 -31.52
CA ALA A 220 31.27 11.67 -30.42
C ALA A 220 31.01 12.33 -29.06
N LEU A 221 31.31 13.63 -28.91
CA LEU A 221 30.99 14.37 -27.69
C LEU A 221 29.49 14.42 -27.42
N GLN A 222 28.68 14.65 -28.46
CA GLN A 222 27.21 14.63 -28.34
C GLN A 222 26.74 13.24 -27.89
N TYR A 223 27.26 12.19 -28.50
CA TYR A 223 26.95 10.81 -28.14
C TYR A 223 27.34 10.51 -26.69
N ILE A 224 28.55 10.88 -26.26
CA ILE A 224 29.01 10.68 -24.88
C ILE A 224 28.04 11.33 -23.90
N PHE A 225 27.75 12.62 -24.05
CA PHE A 225 26.88 13.35 -23.09
C PHE A 225 25.41 12.91 -23.16
N ALA A 226 24.93 12.43 -24.30
CA ALA A 226 23.59 11.87 -24.42
C ALA A 226 23.47 10.45 -23.84
N HIS A 227 24.56 9.65 -23.87
CA HIS A 227 24.56 8.22 -23.56
C HIS A 227 25.41 7.83 -22.33
N ILE A 228 25.66 8.75 -21.40
CA ILE A 228 26.42 8.46 -20.16
C ILE A 228 25.85 7.27 -19.39
N GLY A 229 24.53 7.09 -19.35
CA GLY A 229 23.91 5.95 -18.66
C GLY A 229 24.23 4.58 -19.29
N ALA A 230 24.64 4.53 -20.57
CA ALA A 230 25.05 3.32 -21.25
C ALA A 230 26.58 3.15 -21.24
N LEU A 231 27.33 4.24 -21.45
CA LEU A 231 28.79 4.25 -21.50
C LEU A 231 29.43 4.12 -20.11
N THR A 232 28.72 4.55 -19.07
CA THR A 232 29.14 4.47 -17.67
C THR A 232 28.10 3.75 -16.82
N GLY A 233 28.51 3.34 -15.62
CA GLY A 233 27.66 2.72 -14.60
C GLY A 233 27.24 3.67 -13.47
N MET A 234 27.35 4.99 -13.63
CA MET A 234 27.17 5.97 -12.53
C MET A 234 25.84 5.83 -11.78
N TYR A 235 24.75 5.52 -12.50
CA TYR A 235 23.41 5.39 -11.93
C TYR A 235 23.30 4.27 -10.88
N ARG A 236 24.16 3.24 -10.93
CA ARG A 236 24.20 2.14 -9.96
C ARG A 236 24.65 2.61 -8.57
N TYR A 237 25.56 3.59 -8.54
CA TYR A 237 26.17 4.10 -7.31
C TYR A 237 25.50 5.38 -6.81
N LYS A 238 24.76 6.08 -7.70
CA LYS A 238 23.86 7.19 -7.34
C LYS A 238 22.68 7.27 -8.29
N TYR A 239 21.57 6.64 -7.93
CA TYR A 239 20.38 6.54 -8.79
C TYR A 239 19.71 7.89 -9.13
N LYS A 240 19.85 8.92 -8.28
CA LYS A 240 19.30 10.26 -8.54
C LYS A 240 19.83 10.88 -9.85
N LEU A 241 20.98 10.42 -10.34
CA LEU A 241 21.56 10.78 -11.65
C LEU A 241 20.64 10.44 -12.84
N MET A 242 19.66 9.54 -12.66
CA MET A 242 18.64 9.28 -13.67
C MET A 242 17.85 10.54 -14.05
N ARG A 243 17.83 11.59 -13.20
CA ARG A 243 17.30 12.91 -13.57
C ARG A 243 18.09 13.51 -14.74
N GLN A 244 19.40 13.51 -14.69
CA GLN A 244 20.26 14.04 -15.75
C GLN A 244 20.23 13.19 -17.01
N VAL A 245 20.27 11.85 -16.87
CA VAL A 245 20.19 10.93 -18.02
C VAL A 245 18.87 11.08 -18.80
N ARG A 246 17.75 11.26 -18.09
CA ARG A 246 16.47 11.56 -18.75
C ARG A 246 16.49 12.92 -19.43
N MET A 247 17.02 13.96 -18.76
CA MET A 247 17.12 15.30 -19.32
C MET A 247 17.99 15.36 -20.59
N THR A 248 19.13 14.66 -20.62
CA THR A 248 19.99 14.60 -21.82
C THR A 248 19.32 13.82 -22.96
N LYS A 249 18.51 12.80 -22.64
CA LYS A 249 17.67 12.11 -23.64
C LYS A 249 16.58 13.02 -24.19
N ASP A 250 15.93 13.82 -23.35
CA ASP A 250 14.92 14.79 -23.76
C ASP A 250 15.53 15.90 -24.63
N LEU A 251 16.71 16.41 -24.25
CA LEU A 251 17.49 17.34 -25.07
C LEU A 251 17.88 16.71 -26.41
N LYS A 252 18.28 15.44 -26.44
CA LYS A 252 18.58 14.72 -27.68
C LYS A 252 17.36 14.71 -28.61
N HIS A 253 16.17 14.39 -28.10
CA HIS A 253 14.96 14.39 -28.92
C HIS A 253 14.65 15.78 -29.49
N LEU A 254 14.74 16.82 -28.64
CA LEU A 254 14.54 18.21 -29.04
C LEU A 254 15.49 18.61 -30.18
N ILE A 255 16.80 18.36 -30.00
CA ILE A 255 17.84 18.76 -30.94
C ILE A 255 17.71 17.96 -32.24
N TYR A 256 17.50 16.64 -32.19
CA TYR A 256 17.56 15.79 -33.38
C TYR A 256 16.37 16.03 -34.30
N TYR A 257 15.19 16.33 -33.76
CA TYR A 257 14.01 16.66 -34.57
C TYR A 257 14.05 18.05 -35.20
N ARG A 258 14.89 18.95 -34.69
CA ARG A 258 15.18 20.24 -35.32
C ARG A 258 16.37 20.19 -36.26
N PHE A 259 17.34 19.31 -36.02
CA PHE A 259 18.55 19.16 -36.83
C PHE A 259 18.33 18.27 -38.07
N ASN A 260 17.62 17.16 -37.92
CA ASN A 260 17.35 16.21 -39.02
C ASN A 260 16.08 16.60 -39.80
N THR A 261 16.01 17.85 -40.25
CA THR A 261 14.89 18.38 -41.05
C THR A 261 15.37 18.79 -42.44
N GLY A 262 14.50 18.68 -43.44
CA GLY A 262 14.84 19.00 -44.84
C GLY A 262 15.73 17.92 -45.47
N PRO A 263 16.86 18.27 -46.10
CA PRO A 263 17.73 17.30 -46.77
C PRO A 263 18.56 16.42 -45.81
N VAL A 264 18.63 16.78 -44.52
CA VAL A 264 19.40 16.03 -43.52
C VAL A 264 18.61 14.82 -43.02
N GLY A 265 19.06 13.63 -43.40
CA GLY A 265 18.44 12.35 -43.03
C GLY A 265 18.60 11.96 -41.55
N LYS A 266 18.03 10.79 -41.21
CA LYS A 266 18.22 10.15 -39.90
C LYS A 266 19.53 9.37 -39.89
N GLY A 267 20.60 9.97 -39.42
CA GLY A 267 21.91 9.32 -39.28
C GLY A 267 22.76 9.90 -38.15
N PRO A 268 23.93 9.31 -37.87
CA PRO A 268 24.97 9.97 -37.08
C PRO A 268 25.48 11.23 -37.82
N GLY A 269 26.00 12.21 -37.08
CA GLY A 269 26.45 13.48 -37.66
C GLY A 269 25.90 14.73 -36.95
N ASN A 270 25.29 14.58 -35.77
CA ASN A 270 24.81 15.71 -34.99
C ASN A 270 25.84 16.06 -33.91
N GLY A 271 26.68 17.06 -34.20
CA GLY A 271 27.72 17.55 -33.30
C GLY A 271 27.27 18.55 -32.23
N PHE A 272 25.98 18.70 -31.93
CA PHE A 272 25.48 19.76 -31.06
C PHE A 272 25.49 19.38 -29.56
N TRP A 273 26.69 19.27 -28.99
CA TRP A 273 26.96 18.72 -27.64
C TRP A 273 26.77 19.70 -26.47
N ALA A 274 26.69 21.01 -26.73
CA ALA A 274 26.66 22.04 -25.69
C ALA A 274 25.52 21.87 -24.66
N PRO A 275 24.25 21.56 -25.03
CA PRO A 275 23.18 21.35 -24.06
C PRO A 275 23.44 20.16 -23.12
N GLY A 276 23.92 19.03 -23.66
CA GLY A 276 24.25 17.84 -22.88
C GLY A 276 25.41 18.10 -21.91
N TRP A 277 26.47 18.73 -22.39
CA TRP A 277 27.63 19.12 -21.58
C TRP A 277 27.25 19.98 -20.37
N ARG A 278 26.38 20.98 -20.56
CA ARG A 278 25.89 21.86 -19.48
C ARG A 278 25.19 21.07 -18.38
N VAL A 279 24.34 20.12 -18.73
CA VAL A 279 23.63 19.27 -17.75
C VAL A 279 24.62 18.53 -16.86
N TRP A 280 25.70 18.02 -17.43
CA TRP A 280 26.72 17.28 -16.70
C TRP A 280 27.65 18.17 -15.88
N LEU A 281 27.95 19.40 -16.32
CA LEU A 281 28.64 20.38 -15.49
C LEU A 281 27.82 20.80 -14.27
N PHE A 282 26.52 21.04 -14.42
CA PHE A 282 25.65 21.35 -13.29
C PHE A 282 25.47 20.16 -12.34
N PHE A 283 25.53 18.93 -12.86
CA PHE A 283 25.66 17.75 -12.02
C PHE A 283 26.96 17.77 -11.20
N MET A 284 28.09 18.09 -11.83
CA MET A 284 29.38 18.18 -11.15
C MET A 284 29.38 19.26 -10.05
N ARG A 285 28.77 20.43 -10.31
CA ARG A 285 28.58 21.49 -9.29
C ARG A 285 27.94 20.97 -8.01
N GLY A 286 26.94 20.09 -8.11
CA GLY A 286 26.23 19.53 -6.95
C GLY A 286 26.89 18.29 -6.35
N ILE A 287 27.69 17.55 -7.11
CA ILE A 287 28.30 16.29 -6.64
C ILE A 287 29.64 16.49 -5.94
N VAL A 288 30.39 17.54 -6.30
CA VAL A 288 31.74 17.79 -5.77
C VAL A 288 31.74 17.85 -4.24
N PRO A 289 30.91 18.67 -3.54
CA PRO A 289 30.92 18.72 -2.08
C PRO A 289 30.56 17.38 -1.42
N LEU A 290 29.64 16.62 -2.04
CA LEU A 290 29.24 15.31 -1.53
C LEU A 290 30.38 14.29 -1.65
N LEU A 291 31.09 14.29 -2.79
CA LEU A 291 32.22 13.40 -3.01
C LEU A 291 33.42 13.77 -2.16
N GLU A 292 33.70 15.06 -1.96
CA GLU A 292 34.73 15.53 -1.03
C GLU A 292 34.49 14.99 0.37
N GLN A 293 33.26 15.11 0.89
CA GLN A 293 32.92 14.55 2.20
C GLN A 293 33.05 13.02 2.22
N TRP A 294 32.58 12.33 1.18
CA TRP A 294 32.61 10.86 1.13
C TRP A 294 34.02 10.30 0.99
N LEU A 295 34.86 10.92 0.16
CA LEU A 295 36.26 10.55 -0.03
C LEU A 295 37.09 10.94 1.19
N GLY A 296 36.84 12.11 1.78
CA GLY A 296 37.45 12.52 3.05
C GLY A 296 37.19 11.50 4.16
N ASN A 297 35.93 11.11 4.37
CA ASN A 297 35.57 10.06 5.34
C ASN A 297 36.18 8.69 5.00
N LEU A 298 36.30 8.36 3.71
CA LEU A 298 36.91 7.10 3.27
C LEU A 298 38.40 7.06 3.58
N LEU A 299 39.11 8.17 3.29
CA LEU A 299 40.54 8.32 3.52
C LEU A 299 40.84 8.41 5.01
N ALA A 300 40.15 9.25 5.77
CA ALA A 300 40.28 9.34 7.23
C ALA A 300 40.12 7.95 7.86
N ARG A 301 39.05 7.21 7.50
CA ARG A 301 38.85 5.83 7.99
C ARG A 301 39.94 4.84 7.57
N GLN A 302 40.60 5.07 6.44
CA GLN A 302 41.67 4.20 5.94
C GLN A 302 43.01 4.47 6.63
N PHE A 303 43.28 5.73 7.00
CA PHE A 303 44.52 6.15 7.66
C PHE A 303 44.42 6.12 9.19
N GLU A 304 43.32 6.62 9.76
CA GLU A 304 43.08 6.71 11.21
C GLU A 304 42.38 5.47 11.78
N GLY A 305 41.77 4.64 10.92
CA GLY A 305 41.00 3.47 11.34
C GLY A 305 39.52 3.78 11.65
N ARG A 306 38.81 2.80 12.24
CA ARG A 306 37.39 2.95 12.62
C ARG A 306 37.24 3.08 14.13
N ASN A 307 36.56 4.12 14.58
CA ASN A 307 36.14 4.26 15.98
C ASN A 307 34.95 3.32 16.26
N SER A 308 35.19 2.25 17.02
CA SER A 308 34.20 1.21 17.30
C SER A 308 33.09 1.65 18.27
N LYS A 309 33.39 2.57 19.19
CA LYS A 309 32.48 3.10 20.22
C LYS A 309 32.18 4.60 20.11
N GLY A 310 32.69 5.29 19.10
CA GLY A 310 32.65 6.76 19.03
C GLY A 310 31.27 7.36 18.72
N VAL A 311 30.33 6.58 18.18
CA VAL A 311 28.99 7.07 17.81
C VAL A 311 27.92 6.14 18.39
N ALA A 312 27.05 6.71 19.23
CA ALA A 312 25.88 6.01 19.74
C ALA A 312 24.97 5.59 18.58
N LYS A 313 24.55 4.32 18.56
CA LYS A 313 23.70 3.79 17.49
C LYS A 313 22.25 4.25 17.71
N THR A 314 21.70 4.97 16.74
CA THR A 314 20.28 5.33 16.75
C THR A 314 19.38 4.09 16.75
N ILE A 315 18.27 4.16 17.50
CA ILE A 315 17.29 3.07 17.57
C ILE A 315 16.44 3.10 16.30
N THR A 316 16.69 2.14 15.42
CA THR A 316 15.91 1.93 14.20
C THR A 316 14.81 0.90 14.43
N LYS A 317 13.87 0.80 13.48
CA LYS A 317 12.71 -0.11 13.51
C LYS A 317 13.02 -1.53 14.00
N GLN A 318 14.17 -2.09 13.60
CA GLN A 318 14.58 -3.46 13.98
C GLN A 318 14.81 -3.62 15.49
N ARG A 319 15.20 -2.55 16.18
CA ARG A 319 15.64 -2.57 17.59
C ARG A 319 14.60 -2.02 18.57
N VAL A 320 13.48 -1.50 18.08
CA VAL A 320 12.46 -0.88 18.93
C VAL A 320 11.95 -1.83 20.01
N GLU A 321 11.59 -3.07 19.66
CA GLU A 321 11.08 -4.05 20.65
C GLU A 321 12.17 -4.45 21.66
N SER A 322 13.40 -4.73 21.19
CA SER A 322 14.51 -5.12 22.07
C SER A 322 14.95 -3.98 22.99
N TYR A 323 14.90 -2.74 22.51
CA TYR A 323 15.27 -1.57 23.28
C TYR A 323 14.21 -1.24 24.33
N TYR A 324 12.92 -1.37 23.98
CA TYR A 324 11.82 -1.26 24.95
C TYR A 324 11.98 -2.27 26.11
N ASP A 325 12.30 -3.53 25.80
CA ASP A 325 12.55 -4.54 26.83
C ASP A 325 13.77 -4.20 27.70
N LEU A 326 14.81 -3.60 27.12
CA LEU A 326 16.01 -3.18 27.85
C LEU A 326 15.71 -2.02 28.81
N GLU A 327 14.97 -1.01 28.36
CA GLU A 327 14.55 0.12 29.20
C GLU A 327 13.59 -0.33 30.30
N LEU A 328 12.64 -1.21 29.99
CA LEU A 328 11.72 -1.77 30.97
C LEU A 328 12.49 -2.51 32.08
N CYS A 329 13.43 -3.38 31.71
CA CYS A 329 14.26 -4.10 32.69
C CYS A 329 15.09 -3.13 33.55
N ALA A 330 15.65 -2.07 32.95
CA ALA A 330 16.39 -1.05 33.69
C ALA A 330 15.49 -0.30 34.69
N ALA A 331 14.30 0.13 34.27
CA ALA A 331 13.33 0.81 35.13
C ALA A 331 12.87 -0.07 36.30
N VAL A 332 12.57 -1.35 36.04
CA VAL A 332 12.22 -2.31 37.10
C VAL A 332 13.38 -2.51 38.07
N MET A 333 14.63 -2.58 37.58
CA MET A 333 15.79 -2.70 38.46
C MET A 333 15.98 -1.48 39.36
N HIS A 334 15.77 -0.26 38.85
CA HIS A 334 15.84 0.95 39.65
C HIS A 334 14.80 0.93 40.79
N ASP A 335 13.53 0.67 40.48
CA ASP A 335 12.46 0.59 41.48
C ASP A 335 12.71 -0.50 42.54
N ILE A 336 13.27 -1.66 42.15
CA ILE A 336 13.61 -2.73 43.09
C ILE A 336 14.74 -2.31 44.03
N LEU A 337 15.78 -1.65 43.51
CA LEU A 337 16.94 -1.24 44.30
C LEU A 337 16.58 -0.16 45.33
N ASP A 338 15.62 0.71 45.01
CA ASP A 338 15.14 1.75 45.92
C ASP A 338 14.26 1.18 47.04
N MET A 339 13.55 0.08 46.79
CA MET A 339 12.66 -0.55 47.77
C MET A 339 13.34 -1.59 48.67
N MET A 340 14.46 -2.18 48.25
CA MET A 340 15.15 -3.20 49.05
C MET A 340 16.09 -2.57 50.10
N PRO A 341 16.13 -3.11 51.35
CA PRO A 341 17.14 -2.74 52.32
C PRO A 341 18.55 -3.04 51.81
N GLU A 342 19.54 -2.24 52.20
CA GLU A 342 20.92 -2.29 51.68
C GLU A 342 21.60 -3.66 51.79
N SER A 343 21.19 -4.49 52.75
CA SER A 343 21.73 -5.84 52.97
C SER A 343 21.30 -6.91 51.94
N ILE A 344 20.27 -6.67 51.10
CA ILE A 344 19.65 -7.72 50.24
C ILE A 344 19.77 -7.41 48.72
N LYS A 345 20.31 -6.24 48.34
CA LYS A 345 20.14 -5.63 47.01
C LYS A 345 20.64 -6.47 45.80
N GLN A 346 21.79 -7.14 45.89
CA GLN A 346 22.45 -7.73 44.71
C GLN A 346 22.03 -9.17 44.39
N ASN A 347 21.65 -9.98 45.38
CA ASN A 347 21.43 -11.42 45.19
C ASN A 347 20.04 -11.77 44.62
N LYS A 348 19.02 -10.92 44.82
CA LYS A 348 17.62 -11.23 44.45
C LYS A 348 17.11 -10.53 43.19
N SER A 349 17.83 -9.53 42.66
CA SER A 349 17.38 -8.72 41.50
C SER A 349 17.15 -9.56 40.23
N LYS A 350 18.04 -10.52 39.94
CA LYS A 350 17.91 -11.44 38.80
C LYS A 350 16.66 -12.32 38.91
N THR A 351 16.37 -12.85 40.10
CA THR A 351 15.19 -13.69 40.35
C THR A 351 13.89 -12.91 40.15
N ILE A 352 13.85 -11.64 40.58
CA ILE A 352 12.68 -10.78 40.38
C ILE A 352 12.46 -10.51 38.88
N LEU A 353 13.52 -10.26 38.10
CA LEU A 353 13.42 -10.12 36.63
C LEU A 353 12.95 -11.40 35.92
N GLN A 354 13.31 -12.58 36.44
CA GLN A 354 12.75 -13.86 35.96
C GLN A 354 11.26 -13.93 36.27
N HIS A 355 10.84 -13.53 37.47
CA HIS A 355 9.42 -13.47 37.81
C HIS A 355 8.64 -12.49 36.93
N LEU A 356 9.20 -11.31 36.61
CA LEU A 356 8.63 -10.34 35.68
C LEU A 356 8.45 -10.95 34.28
N SER A 357 9.49 -11.61 33.76
CA SER A 357 9.48 -12.23 32.43
C SER A 357 8.45 -13.35 32.34
N GLU A 358 8.37 -14.18 33.38
CA GLU A 358 7.40 -15.27 33.44
C GLU A 358 5.97 -14.73 33.62
N ALA A 359 5.78 -13.66 34.39
CA ALA A 359 4.46 -13.08 34.59
C ALA A 359 3.95 -12.41 33.31
N TRP A 360 4.83 -11.86 32.48
CA TRP A 360 4.50 -11.45 31.11
C TRP A 360 4.09 -12.63 30.20
N ARG A 361 4.67 -13.82 30.37
CA ARG A 361 4.23 -15.02 29.63
C ARG A 361 2.86 -15.48 30.11
N CYS A 362 2.63 -15.57 31.41
CA CYS A 362 1.32 -15.89 32.00
C CYS A 362 0.25 -14.91 31.51
N TRP A 363 0.54 -13.61 31.48
CA TRP A 363 -0.40 -12.61 30.95
C TRP A 363 -0.76 -12.88 29.48
N LYS A 364 0.22 -13.21 28.62
CA LYS A 364 -0.05 -13.54 27.20
C LYS A 364 -0.83 -14.85 27.02
N ALA A 365 -0.68 -15.80 27.95
CA ALA A 365 -1.38 -17.08 27.97
C ALA A 365 -2.75 -17.01 28.66
N ASN A 366 -3.07 -15.87 29.28
CA ASN A 366 -4.23 -15.68 30.16
C ASN A 366 -4.30 -16.65 31.35
N ILE A 367 -3.14 -17.03 31.88
CA ILE A 367 -3.06 -17.90 33.05
C ILE A 367 -3.03 -17.00 34.28
N PRO A 368 -3.96 -17.18 35.25
CA PRO A 368 -3.92 -16.43 36.50
C PRO A 368 -2.66 -16.85 37.27
N ARG A 369 -1.86 -15.88 37.67
CA ARG A 369 -0.62 -16.12 38.41
C ARG A 369 -0.73 -15.55 39.81
N LYS A 370 -0.58 -16.42 40.80
CA LYS A 370 -0.25 -16.08 42.18
C LYS A 370 0.98 -16.87 42.57
N VAL A 371 2.03 -16.19 43.03
CA VAL A 371 3.25 -16.87 43.50
C VAL A 371 3.15 -17.00 45.02
N PRO A 372 3.08 -18.23 45.57
CA PRO A 372 3.05 -18.42 47.01
C PRO A 372 4.31 -17.82 47.66
N GLY A 373 4.15 -17.03 48.73
CA GLY A 373 5.26 -16.47 49.51
C GLY A 373 5.98 -15.26 48.88
N MET A 374 5.46 -14.66 47.81
CA MET A 374 6.02 -13.42 47.25
C MET A 374 5.60 -12.20 48.09
N PRO A 375 6.53 -11.26 48.40
CA PRO A 375 6.15 -9.99 49.03
C PRO A 375 5.19 -9.19 48.15
N THR A 376 4.08 -8.72 48.73
CA THR A 376 3.02 -7.95 48.04
C THR A 376 3.56 -6.70 47.35
N ALA A 377 4.56 -6.05 47.95
CA ALA A 377 5.23 -4.90 47.38
C ALA A 377 5.90 -5.21 46.02
N ILE A 378 6.59 -6.35 45.91
CA ILE A 378 7.24 -6.80 44.66
C ILE A 378 6.20 -7.25 43.64
N GLU A 379 5.16 -7.95 44.08
CA GLU A 379 4.05 -8.38 43.22
C GLU A 379 3.36 -7.17 42.56
N ASN A 380 3.08 -6.11 43.32
CA ASN A 380 2.47 -4.89 42.80
C ASN A 380 3.33 -4.17 41.75
N ILE A 381 4.66 -4.12 41.95
CA ILE A 381 5.60 -3.57 40.95
C ILE A 381 5.54 -4.39 39.66
N ILE A 382 5.60 -5.70 39.78
CA ILE A 382 5.54 -6.62 38.62
C ILE A 382 4.23 -6.42 37.86
N LEU A 383 3.09 -6.36 38.57
CA LEU A 383 1.77 -6.14 37.96
C LEU A 383 1.69 -4.76 37.27
N ARG A 384 2.23 -3.70 37.88
CA ARG A 384 2.30 -2.36 37.29
C ARG A 384 3.05 -2.37 35.96
N TYR A 385 4.24 -2.96 35.92
CA TYR A 385 5.05 -3.00 34.70
C TYR A 385 4.50 -3.95 33.63
N ILE A 386 3.86 -5.05 34.02
CA ILE A 386 3.15 -5.94 33.09
C ILE A 386 1.97 -5.22 32.46
N LYS A 387 1.20 -4.44 33.23
CA LYS A 387 0.11 -3.63 32.69
C LYS A 387 0.61 -2.59 31.70
N SER A 388 1.65 -1.83 32.05
CA SER A 388 2.29 -0.88 31.12
C SER A 388 2.76 -1.56 29.82
N LYS A 389 3.39 -2.74 29.93
CA LYS A 389 3.83 -3.53 28.77
C LYS A 389 2.66 -4.07 27.94
N ALA A 390 1.57 -4.46 28.59
CA ALA A 390 0.33 -4.89 27.95
C ALA A 390 -0.30 -3.77 27.14
N ASP A 391 -0.41 -2.57 27.71
CA ASP A 391 -1.00 -1.39 27.05
C ASP A 391 -0.17 -1.00 25.80
N TRP A 392 1.15 -0.98 25.92
CA TRP A 392 2.05 -0.81 24.77
C TRP A 392 1.87 -1.92 23.73
N TRP A 393 1.75 -3.17 24.14
CA TRP A 393 1.62 -4.30 23.22
C TRP A 393 0.30 -4.27 22.44
N CYS A 394 -0.81 -3.91 23.12
CA CYS A 394 -2.15 -3.76 22.56
C CYS A 394 -2.23 -2.56 21.62
N SER A 395 -1.76 -1.38 22.05
CA SER A 395 -1.74 -0.17 21.21
C SER A 395 -0.95 -0.39 19.92
N VAL A 396 0.20 -1.06 19.98
CA VAL A 396 0.99 -1.44 18.79
C VAL A 396 0.25 -2.46 17.91
N ALA A 397 -0.54 -3.37 18.48
CA ALA A 397 -1.38 -4.28 17.71
C ALA A 397 -2.49 -3.53 16.96
N HIS A 398 -3.22 -2.62 17.62
CA HIS A 398 -4.25 -1.80 16.98
C HIS A 398 -3.67 -0.87 15.90
N TYR A 399 -2.56 -0.18 16.18
CA TYR A 399 -1.88 0.67 15.21
C TYR A 399 -1.47 -0.10 13.96
N ASN A 400 -0.85 -1.27 14.11
CA ASN A 400 -0.46 -2.08 12.97
C ASN A 400 -1.66 -2.71 12.26
N ARG A 401 -2.72 -3.10 12.98
CA ARG A 401 -3.94 -3.61 12.37
C ARG A 401 -4.60 -2.55 11.49
N GLU A 402 -4.67 -1.30 11.96
CA GLU A 402 -5.24 -0.21 11.19
C GLU A 402 -4.40 0.12 9.95
N ARG A 403 -3.07 0.09 10.07
CA ARG A 403 -2.17 0.25 8.92
C ARG A 403 -2.33 -0.85 7.88
N ILE A 404 -2.48 -2.10 8.33
CA ILE A 404 -2.74 -3.23 7.43
C ILE A 404 -4.10 -3.06 6.76
N ARG A 405 -5.13 -2.66 7.51
CA ARG A 405 -6.48 -2.43 6.99
C ARG A 405 -6.51 -1.34 5.92
N ARG A 406 -5.75 -0.25 6.10
CA ARG A 406 -5.62 0.85 5.13
C ARG A 406 -4.76 0.51 3.89
N GLY A 407 -4.14 -0.67 3.84
CA GLY A 407 -3.20 -1.01 2.76
C GLY A 407 -1.89 -0.21 2.80
N ALA A 408 -1.51 0.34 3.96
CA ALA A 408 -0.24 1.04 4.11
C ALA A 408 0.94 0.08 3.96
N THR A 409 2.13 0.61 3.64
CA THR A 409 3.35 -0.22 3.52
C THR A 409 3.71 -0.85 4.87
N VAL A 410 3.59 -2.17 4.96
CA VAL A 410 3.85 -2.95 6.19
C VAL A 410 4.69 -4.18 5.83
N ASP A 411 5.68 -4.49 6.67
CA ASP A 411 6.56 -5.64 6.44
C ASP A 411 5.80 -6.95 6.71
N LYS A 412 6.09 -8.00 5.92
CA LYS A 412 5.51 -9.34 6.09
C LYS A 412 5.64 -9.88 7.52
N ALA A 413 6.77 -9.62 8.18
CA ALA A 413 6.99 -10.05 9.57
C ALA A 413 6.03 -9.35 10.55
N VAL A 414 5.72 -8.07 10.32
CA VAL A 414 4.77 -7.30 11.14
C VAL A 414 3.36 -7.86 10.97
N VAL A 415 2.96 -8.24 9.74
CA VAL A 415 1.64 -8.87 9.49
C VAL A 415 1.49 -10.18 10.28
N LYS A 416 2.49 -11.07 10.20
CA LYS A 416 2.48 -12.34 10.95
C LYS A 416 2.47 -12.14 12.46
N LYS A 417 3.28 -11.19 12.96
CA LYS A 417 3.28 -10.82 14.38
C LYS A 417 1.90 -10.30 14.79
N ASN A 418 1.32 -9.38 14.02
CA ASN A 418 0.04 -8.76 14.30
C ASN A 418 -1.10 -9.78 14.37
N LEU A 419 -1.14 -10.73 13.43
CA LEU A 419 -2.10 -11.84 13.48
C LEU A 419 -1.96 -12.62 14.80
N GLY A 420 -0.74 -13.01 15.18
CA GLY A 420 -0.50 -13.68 16.45
C GLY A 420 -0.85 -12.86 17.69
N ARG A 421 -0.77 -11.52 17.60
CA ARG A 421 -1.21 -10.62 18.68
C ARG A 421 -2.74 -10.61 18.79
N LEU A 422 -3.43 -10.40 17.68
CA LEU A 422 -4.89 -10.34 17.63
C LEU A 422 -5.53 -11.67 18.01
N THR A 423 -4.96 -12.81 17.60
CA THR A 423 -5.47 -14.13 18.02
C THR A 423 -5.42 -14.30 19.55
N ARG A 424 -4.36 -13.82 20.20
CA ARG A 424 -4.30 -13.84 21.68
C ARG A 424 -5.32 -12.91 22.30
N LEU A 425 -5.47 -11.68 21.80
CA LEU A 425 -6.48 -10.74 22.32
C LEU A 425 -7.90 -11.29 22.19
N TYR A 426 -8.21 -11.90 21.05
CA TYR A 426 -9.48 -12.57 20.82
C TYR A 426 -9.73 -13.68 21.85
N LEU A 427 -8.76 -14.59 22.04
CA LEU A 427 -8.91 -15.70 22.98
C LEU A 427 -8.99 -15.26 24.44
N LYS A 428 -8.32 -14.15 24.80
CA LYS A 428 -8.46 -13.55 26.15
C LYS A 428 -9.88 -13.04 26.38
N ALA A 429 -10.43 -12.31 25.42
CA ALA A 429 -11.82 -11.84 25.48
C ALA A 429 -12.82 -13.01 25.46
N GLU A 430 -12.52 -14.06 24.71
CA GLU A 430 -13.37 -15.25 24.62
C GLU A 430 -13.39 -16.04 25.93
N GLN A 431 -12.23 -16.25 26.56
CA GLN A 431 -12.15 -16.87 27.90
C GLN A 431 -12.93 -16.09 28.95
N GLU A 432 -12.83 -14.75 28.93
CA GLU A 432 -13.61 -13.89 29.82
C GLU A 432 -15.12 -14.03 29.56
N ARG A 433 -15.53 -14.09 28.29
CA ARG A 433 -16.94 -14.27 27.90
C ARG A 433 -17.51 -15.60 28.40
N GLN A 434 -16.75 -16.69 28.28
CA GLN A 434 -17.15 -18.01 28.77
C GLN A 434 -17.21 -18.03 30.31
N HIS A 435 -16.24 -17.42 30.98
CA HIS A 435 -16.24 -17.29 32.44
C HIS A 435 -17.41 -16.46 32.94
N GLY A 436 -17.73 -15.35 32.26
CA GLY A 436 -18.89 -14.51 32.54
C GLY A 436 -20.19 -15.29 32.45
N TYR A 437 -20.37 -16.14 31.44
CA TYR A 437 -21.55 -17.01 31.34
C TYR A 437 -21.72 -17.96 32.53
N PHE A 438 -20.64 -18.58 33.00
CA PHE A 438 -20.70 -19.43 34.20
C PHE A 438 -20.97 -18.65 35.48
N LYS A 439 -20.49 -17.41 35.54
CA LYS A 439 -20.63 -16.55 36.72
C LYS A 439 -22.02 -15.93 36.83
N ASP A 440 -22.53 -15.41 35.71
CA ASP A 440 -23.78 -14.66 35.65
C ASP A 440 -24.98 -15.61 35.42
N GLY A 441 -24.73 -16.82 34.92
CA GLY A 441 -25.75 -17.81 34.55
C GLY A 441 -26.25 -17.64 33.11
N PRO A 442 -27.24 -18.46 32.69
CA PRO A 442 -27.85 -18.32 31.37
C PRO A 442 -28.45 -16.92 31.16
N TYR A 443 -28.03 -16.25 30.09
CA TYR A 443 -28.56 -14.91 29.74
C TYR A 443 -30.01 -14.95 29.24
N ILE A 444 -30.49 -16.13 28.82
CA ILE A 444 -31.87 -16.34 28.42
C ILE A 444 -32.71 -16.64 29.65
N SER A 445 -33.81 -15.90 29.83
CA SER A 445 -34.73 -16.20 30.92
C SER A 445 -35.47 -17.52 30.64
N ALA A 446 -35.89 -18.20 31.70
CA ALA A 446 -36.65 -19.45 31.56
C ALA A 446 -37.99 -19.21 30.81
N GLU A 447 -38.61 -18.06 31.02
CA GLU A 447 -39.86 -17.67 30.35
C GLU A 447 -39.66 -17.49 28.83
N GLU A 448 -38.63 -16.74 28.42
CA GLU A 448 -38.29 -16.58 27.01
C GLU A 448 -37.90 -17.91 26.37
N ALA A 449 -37.12 -18.76 27.05
CA ALA A 449 -36.75 -20.08 26.55
C ALA A 449 -37.98 -20.97 26.32
N VAL A 450 -38.95 -20.95 27.24
CA VAL A 450 -40.22 -21.68 27.08
C VAL A 450 -41.01 -21.12 25.91
N ALA A 451 -41.12 -19.79 25.77
CA ALA A 451 -41.80 -19.17 24.65
C ALA A 451 -41.19 -19.55 23.29
N ILE A 452 -39.86 -19.53 23.17
CA ILE A 452 -39.13 -19.94 21.97
C ILE A 452 -39.38 -21.43 21.67
N TYR A 453 -39.30 -22.27 22.69
CA TYR A 453 -39.51 -23.72 22.54
C TYR A 453 -40.95 -24.02 22.08
N THR A 454 -41.95 -23.45 22.76
CA THR A 454 -43.37 -23.63 22.43
C THR A 454 -43.71 -23.10 21.04
N ALA A 455 -43.17 -21.94 20.64
CA ALA A 455 -43.36 -21.42 19.29
C ALA A 455 -42.81 -22.38 18.23
N THR A 456 -41.65 -22.99 18.48
CA THR A 456 -41.04 -23.98 17.58
C THR A 456 -41.87 -25.26 17.51
N VAL A 457 -42.40 -25.75 18.65
CA VAL A 457 -43.30 -26.91 18.70
C VAL A 457 -44.55 -26.67 17.85
N HIS A 458 -45.26 -25.56 18.08
CA HIS A 458 -46.47 -25.24 17.31
C HIS A 458 -46.21 -25.09 15.81
N TRP A 459 -45.05 -24.52 15.44
CA TRP A 459 -44.64 -24.45 14.04
C TRP A 459 -44.47 -25.85 13.43
N LEU A 460 -43.71 -26.74 14.08
CA LEU A 460 -43.45 -28.09 13.60
C LEU A 460 -44.74 -28.94 13.54
N GLU A 461 -45.63 -28.79 14.51
CA GLU A 461 -46.96 -29.43 14.52
C GLU A 461 -47.82 -28.95 13.34
N SER A 462 -47.84 -27.64 13.07
CA SER A 462 -48.59 -27.08 11.94
C SER A 462 -48.13 -27.62 10.58
N ARG A 463 -46.84 -27.97 10.48
CA ARG A 463 -46.21 -28.56 9.30
C ARG A 463 -46.32 -30.08 9.25
N LYS A 464 -46.88 -30.71 10.29
CA LYS A 464 -46.91 -32.18 10.48
C LYS A 464 -45.52 -32.78 10.31
N PHE A 465 -44.50 -32.12 10.85
CA PHE A 465 -43.11 -32.53 10.67
C PHE A 465 -42.84 -33.85 11.37
N ALA A 466 -42.24 -34.81 10.66
CA ALA A 466 -41.76 -36.05 11.24
C ALA A 466 -40.29 -35.90 11.66
N PRO A 467 -39.93 -36.13 12.93
CA PRO A 467 -38.54 -36.04 13.40
C PRO A 467 -37.59 -36.98 12.65
N ILE A 468 -36.40 -36.49 12.32
CA ILE A 468 -35.35 -37.22 11.60
C ILE A 468 -34.85 -38.37 12.49
N PRO A 469 -35.01 -39.64 12.06
CA PRO A 469 -34.59 -40.79 12.83
C PRO A 469 -33.07 -40.91 12.81
N PHE A 470 -32.56 -41.75 13.70
CA PHE A 470 -31.20 -42.22 13.61
C PHE A 470 -30.96 -42.96 12.28
N PRO A 471 -29.78 -42.82 11.63
CA PRO A 471 -29.45 -43.59 10.44
C PRO A 471 -29.62 -45.11 10.71
N PRO A 472 -30.53 -45.81 10.01
CA PRO A 472 -30.72 -47.23 10.24
C PRO A 472 -29.52 -48.03 9.73
N LEU A 473 -29.24 -49.18 10.35
CA LEU A 473 -28.11 -50.06 10.00
C LEU A 473 -28.03 -50.45 8.51
N SER A 474 -29.16 -50.42 7.82
CA SER A 474 -29.30 -50.75 6.39
C SER A 474 -29.96 -49.60 5.62
N TYR A 475 -29.38 -48.39 5.69
CA TYR A 475 -29.91 -47.25 4.96
C TYR A 475 -29.48 -47.27 3.49
N LYS A 476 -30.46 -47.08 2.59
CA LYS A 476 -30.29 -47.20 1.13
C LYS A 476 -29.26 -46.23 0.54
N HIS A 477 -29.08 -45.05 1.13
CA HIS A 477 -28.27 -43.98 0.58
C HIS A 477 -26.93 -43.78 1.31
N ASP A 478 -26.58 -44.63 2.27
CA ASP A 478 -25.42 -44.46 3.15
C ASP A 478 -24.10 -44.33 2.39
N THR A 479 -23.85 -45.22 1.45
CA THR A 479 -22.62 -45.21 0.65
C THR A 479 -22.49 -43.94 -0.17
N LYS A 480 -23.60 -43.41 -0.71
CA LYS A 480 -23.61 -42.17 -1.49
C LYS A 480 -23.30 -40.96 -0.60
N LEU A 481 -23.94 -40.87 0.57
CA LEU A 481 -23.69 -39.80 1.53
C LEU A 481 -22.25 -39.83 2.05
N LEU A 482 -21.69 -41.02 2.29
CA LEU A 482 -20.30 -41.19 2.68
C LEU A 482 -19.34 -40.72 1.58
N VAL A 483 -19.57 -41.11 0.32
CA VAL A 483 -18.72 -40.67 -0.81
C VAL A 483 -18.71 -39.14 -0.92
N LEU A 484 -19.87 -38.48 -0.85
CA LEU A 484 -19.98 -37.02 -0.89
C LEU A 484 -19.23 -36.37 0.29
N ALA A 485 -19.34 -36.94 1.49
CA ALA A 485 -18.61 -36.46 2.66
C ALA A 485 -17.09 -36.59 2.51
N LEU A 486 -16.60 -37.71 1.98
CA LEU A 486 -15.18 -37.96 1.74
C LEU A 486 -14.60 -37.05 0.65
N GLU A 487 -15.36 -36.79 -0.43
CA GLU A 487 -14.95 -35.85 -1.48
C GLU A 487 -14.74 -34.44 -0.91
N LYS A 488 -15.72 -33.93 -0.15
CA LYS A 488 -15.65 -32.62 0.53
C LYS A 488 -14.42 -32.51 1.45
N LEU A 489 -14.06 -33.58 2.15
CA LEU A 489 -12.86 -33.60 2.99
C LEU A 489 -11.55 -33.66 2.19
N LYS A 490 -11.53 -34.40 1.07
CA LYS A 490 -10.38 -34.54 0.19
C LYS A 490 -10.03 -33.23 -0.54
N GLU A 491 -11.05 -32.48 -0.98
CA GLU A 491 -10.88 -31.19 -1.67
C GLU A 491 -10.05 -30.18 -0.85
N ALA A 492 -10.18 -30.21 0.48
CA ALA A 492 -9.46 -29.31 1.40
C ALA A 492 -7.92 -29.46 1.37
N TYR A 493 -7.41 -30.53 0.76
CA TYR A 493 -5.98 -30.85 0.67
C TYR A 493 -5.44 -30.80 -0.76
N SER A 494 -6.29 -30.71 -1.79
CA SER A 494 -5.89 -30.76 -3.21
C SER A 494 -4.86 -29.69 -3.60
N VAL A 495 -4.95 -28.48 -3.03
CA VAL A 495 -4.09 -27.34 -3.37
C VAL A 495 -2.76 -27.33 -2.60
N LYS A 496 -2.63 -28.09 -1.49
CA LYS A 496 -1.51 -27.93 -0.56
C LYS A 496 -0.29 -28.77 -0.99
N GLY A 497 0.80 -28.11 -1.39
CA GLY A 497 2.04 -28.80 -1.74
C GLY A 497 2.85 -29.39 -0.57
N ARG A 498 2.52 -29.08 0.69
CA ARG A 498 3.16 -29.69 1.88
C ARG A 498 2.12 -30.04 2.93
N LEU A 499 2.09 -31.30 3.32
CA LEU A 499 1.13 -31.84 4.29
C LEU A 499 1.83 -32.18 5.61
N ASN A 500 1.16 -31.81 6.72
CA ASN A 500 1.56 -32.18 8.08
C ASN A 500 1.17 -33.64 8.38
N GLN A 501 1.73 -34.20 9.46
CA GLN A 501 1.43 -35.57 9.91
C GLN A 501 -0.08 -35.82 10.07
N SER A 502 -0.78 -34.93 10.78
CA SER A 502 -2.23 -35.05 10.98
C SER A 502 -3.04 -35.01 9.66
N GLN A 503 -2.53 -34.33 8.63
CA GLN A 503 -3.19 -34.24 7.33
C GLN A 503 -2.95 -35.50 6.50
N ARG A 504 -1.79 -36.14 6.66
CA ARG A 504 -1.50 -37.44 6.03
C ARG A 504 -2.33 -38.55 6.68
N GLU A 505 -2.44 -38.55 8.00
CA GLU A 505 -3.33 -39.45 8.74
C GLU A 505 -4.79 -39.28 8.30
N GLU A 506 -5.24 -38.03 8.13
CA GLU A 506 -6.59 -37.74 7.62
C GLU A 506 -6.79 -38.24 6.19
N LEU A 507 -5.84 -38.04 5.27
CA LEU A 507 -5.92 -38.58 3.92
C LEU A 507 -5.89 -40.10 3.88
N ALA A 508 -5.03 -40.74 4.67
CA ALA A 508 -4.95 -42.19 4.77
C ALA A 508 -6.27 -42.79 5.26
N LEU A 509 -6.94 -42.13 6.22
CA LEU A 509 -8.26 -42.55 6.70
C LEU A 509 -9.36 -42.31 5.67
N ILE A 510 -9.26 -41.24 4.87
CA ILE A 510 -10.17 -41.00 3.75
C ILE A 510 -10.02 -42.10 2.69
N GLU A 511 -8.78 -42.46 2.33
CA GLU A 511 -8.49 -43.56 1.39
C GLU A 511 -8.99 -44.91 1.94
N GLN A 512 -8.71 -45.22 3.20
CA GLN A 512 -9.24 -46.43 3.85
C GLN A 512 -10.78 -46.47 3.86
N ALA A 513 -11.44 -45.32 4.04
CA ALA A 513 -12.89 -45.22 4.00
C ALA A 513 -13.47 -45.41 2.58
N TYR A 514 -12.72 -45.08 1.52
CA TYR A 514 -13.08 -45.42 0.14
C TYR A 514 -12.92 -46.92 -0.14
N ASP A 515 -11.85 -47.54 0.37
CA ASP A 515 -11.56 -48.96 0.15
C ASP A 515 -12.58 -49.86 0.86
N ASN A 516 -12.94 -49.55 2.11
CA ASN A 516 -13.90 -50.32 2.92
C ASN A 516 -15.04 -49.44 3.50
N PRO A 517 -16.05 -49.06 2.69
CA PRO A 517 -17.14 -48.17 3.13
C PRO A 517 -17.99 -48.73 4.28
N HIS A 518 -18.26 -50.03 4.28
CA HIS A 518 -19.13 -50.67 5.29
C HIS A 518 -18.50 -50.70 6.68
N GLU A 519 -17.18 -50.93 6.75
CA GLU A 519 -16.42 -50.90 8.00
C GLU A 519 -16.37 -49.47 8.56
N CYS A 520 -16.11 -48.49 7.68
CA CYS A 520 -16.17 -47.07 8.04
C CYS A 520 -17.55 -46.66 8.57
N MET A 521 -18.63 -47.13 7.94
CA MET A 521 -20.01 -46.84 8.36
C MET A 521 -20.34 -47.41 9.75
N HIS A 522 -19.78 -48.56 10.11
CA HIS A 522 -19.92 -49.11 11.45
C HIS A 522 -19.23 -48.25 12.52
N PHE A 523 -18.06 -47.67 12.23
CA PHE A 523 -17.39 -46.70 13.11
C PHE A 523 -18.15 -45.37 13.21
N VAL A 524 -18.71 -44.88 12.10
CA VAL A 524 -19.55 -43.67 12.04
C VAL A 524 -20.82 -43.85 12.90
N SER A 525 -21.43 -45.04 12.86
CA SER A 525 -22.64 -45.36 13.61
C SER A 525 -22.43 -45.48 15.13
N ARG A 526 -21.19 -45.69 15.58
CA ARG A 526 -20.82 -45.78 17.01
C ARG A 526 -20.29 -44.47 17.61
N PHE A 527 -20.15 -43.42 16.81
CA PHE A 527 -19.59 -42.12 17.22
C PHE A 527 -18.22 -42.22 17.93
N ASP A 528 -17.32 -43.05 17.41
CA ASP A 528 -16.03 -43.36 18.06
C ASP A 528 -15.11 -42.15 18.28
N ASP A 529 -14.31 -42.23 19.35
CA ASP A 529 -13.65 -41.08 19.97
C ASP A 529 -12.35 -40.58 19.28
N ILE A 530 -11.93 -41.22 18.19
CA ILE A 530 -10.66 -40.94 17.48
C ILE A 530 -10.77 -39.64 16.64
N LYS A 531 -9.88 -38.65 16.89
CA LYS A 531 -9.99 -37.27 16.35
C LYS A 531 -10.11 -37.15 14.81
N PRO A 532 -9.35 -37.87 13.97
CA PRO A 532 -9.56 -37.82 12.53
C PRO A 532 -10.85 -38.51 12.07
N ILE A 533 -11.23 -39.62 12.72
CA ILE A 533 -12.50 -40.32 12.47
C ILE A 533 -13.69 -39.40 12.78
N LYS A 534 -13.60 -38.59 13.85
CA LYS A 534 -14.61 -37.58 14.18
C LYS A 534 -14.93 -36.62 13.03
N LYS A 535 -13.97 -36.24 12.18
CA LYS A 535 -14.25 -35.36 11.04
C LYS A 535 -15.06 -36.08 9.95
N ILE A 536 -14.76 -37.35 9.69
CA ILE A 536 -15.50 -38.18 8.73
C ILE A 536 -16.93 -38.38 9.23
N THR A 537 -17.10 -38.70 10.52
CA THR A 537 -18.42 -38.78 11.18
C THR A 537 -19.18 -37.46 11.10
N ASP A 538 -18.55 -36.32 11.42
CA ASP A 538 -19.19 -35.00 11.33
C ASP A 538 -19.61 -34.68 9.88
N ALA A 539 -18.78 -35.04 8.89
CA ALA A 539 -19.05 -34.79 7.48
C ALA A 539 -20.18 -35.68 6.95
N TYR A 540 -20.22 -36.95 7.33
CA TYR A 540 -21.33 -37.85 7.00
C TYR A 540 -22.64 -37.37 7.65
N LEU A 541 -22.61 -36.99 8.93
CA LEU A 541 -23.78 -36.41 9.61
C LEU A 541 -24.28 -35.14 8.93
N ASP A 542 -23.39 -34.25 8.50
CA ASP A 542 -23.75 -33.05 7.73
C ASP A 542 -24.56 -33.44 6.47
N GLN A 543 -24.04 -34.38 5.66
CA GLN A 543 -24.74 -34.85 4.46
C GLN A 543 -26.08 -35.53 4.77
N PHE A 544 -26.12 -36.37 5.80
CA PHE A 544 -27.34 -37.07 6.23
C PHE A 544 -28.43 -36.09 6.70
N LEU A 545 -28.06 -35.12 7.54
CA LEU A 545 -28.98 -34.14 8.10
C LEU A 545 -29.59 -33.25 7.02
N PHE A 546 -28.78 -32.74 6.09
CA PHE A 546 -29.30 -31.93 4.99
C PHE A 546 -30.18 -32.74 4.03
N PHE A 547 -29.82 -33.99 3.74
CA PHE A 547 -30.64 -34.87 2.89
C PHE A 547 -32.01 -35.18 3.50
N GLU A 548 -32.07 -35.59 4.77
CA GLU A 548 -33.35 -35.88 5.44
C GLU A 548 -34.16 -34.61 5.73
N ALA A 549 -33.51 -33.47 5.98
CA ALA A 549 -34.20 -32.20 6.20
C ALA A 549 -34.91 -31.68 4.94
N ASP A 550 -34.26 -31.76 3.77
CA ASP A 550 -34.86 -31.35 2.50
C ASP A 550 -36.01 -32.30 2.10
N LYS A 551 -35.79 -33.61 2.23
CA LYS A 551 -36.81 -34.64 1.98
C LYS A 551 -38.10 -34.45 2.80
N ARG A 552 -37.98 -33.90 4.01
CA ARG A 552 -39.09 -33.63 4.92
C ARG A 552 -39.59 -32.19 4.89
N GLY A 553 -38.99 -31.33 4.06
CA GLY A 553 -39.34 -29.92 3.95
C GLY A 553 -39.20 -29.16 5.28
N LEU A 554 -38.13 -29.45 6.05
CA LEU A 554 -37.85 -28.80 7.33
C LEU A 554 -37.62 -27.29 7.15
N PHE A 555 -36.79 -26.93 6.17
CA PHE A 555 -36.44 -25.54 5.90
C PHE A 555 -37.45 -24.92 4.91
N PRO A 556 -38.17 -23.85 5.30
CA PRO A 556 -39.02 -23.12 4.39
C PRO A 556 -38.22 -22.35 3.33
N ALA A 557 -38.87 -22.05 2.20
CA ALA A 557 -38.22 -21.48 1.01
C ALA A 557 -37.56 -20.11 1.21
N TRP A 558 -37.88 -19.37 2.28
CA TRP A 558 -37.26 -18.08 2.60
C TRP A 558 -35.88 -18.22 3.26
N ILE A 559 -35.53 -19.40 3.79
CA ILE A 559 -34.20 -19.64 4.32
C ILE A 559 -33.22 -19.74 3.14
N LYS A 560 -32.25 -18.84 3.14
CA LYS A 560 -31.18 -18.75 2.15
C LYS A 560 -29.83 -18.69 2.87
N PRO A 561 -28.73 -19.19 2.26
CA PRO A 561 -28.62 -19.76 0.91
C PRO A 561 -29.28 -21.14 0.78
N ALA A 562 -29.85 -21.42 -0.40
CA ALA A 562 -30.42 -22.71 -0.78
C ALA A 562 -29.75 -23.23 -2.06
N ASP A 563 -29.77 -24.54 -2.29
CA ASP A 563 -29.00 -25.17 -3.36
C ASP A 563 -29.53 -24.89 -4.77
N THR A 564 -30.79 -24.44 -4.88
CA THR A 564 -31.45 -24.21 -6.17
C THR A 564 -30.98 -22.96 -6.91
N GLU A 565 -30.30 -22.03 -6.23
CA GLU A 565 -29.96 -20.74 -6.82
C GLU A 565 -28.66 -20.12 -6.29
N PRO A 566 -27.79 -19.61 -7.17
CA PRO A 566 -26.63 -18.85 -6.75
C PRO A 566 -27.02 -17.46 -6.23
N PRO A 567 -26.19 -16.80 -5.40
CA PRO A 567 -26.52 -15.50 -4.81
C PRO A 567 -26.93 -14.40 -5.81
N PRO A 568 -26.33 -14.27 -7.01
CA PRO A 568 -26.79 -13.28 -8.00
C PRO A 568 -28.21 -13.55 -8.51
N LEU A 569 -28.59 -14.83 -8.67
CA LEU A 569 -29.95 -15.19 -9.09
C LEU A 569 -30.97 -14.92 -7.98
N LEU A 570 -30.58 -15.13 -6.70
CA LEU A 570 -31.41 -14.75 -5.56
C LEU A 570 -31.69 -13.25 -5.54
N VAL A 571 -30.68 -12.41 -5.77
CA VAL A 571 -30.85 -10.95 -5.87
C VAL A 571 -31.76 -10.59 -7.04
N TYR A 572 -31.59 -11.24 -8.19
CA TYR A 572 -32.48 -11.04 -9.34
C TYR A 572 -33.94 -11.40 -9.02
N LYS A 573 -34.18 -12.56 -8.42
CA LYS A 573 -35.53 -12.99 -8.01
C LYS A 573 -36.11 -12.09 -6.93
N TRP A 574 -35.30 -11.54 -6.03
CA TRP A 574 -35.73 -10.57 -5.04
C TRP A 574 -36.22 -9.27 -5.71
N CYS A 575 -35.44 -8.71 -6.63
CA CYS A 575 -35.84 -7.52 -7.40
C CYS A 575 -37.11 -7.78 -8.23
N GLN A 576 -37.17 -8.92 -8.91
CA GLN A 576 -38.36 -9.32 -9.67
C GLN A 576 -39.57 -9.54 -8.76
N GLY A 577 -39.37 -10.14 -7.59
CA GLY A 577 -40.40 -10.38 -6.58
C GLY A 577 -41.00 -9.09 -6.05
N ILE A 578 -40.17 -8.08 -5.75
CA ILE A 578 -40.65 -6.74 -5.36
C ILE A 578 -41.48 -6.12 -6.49
N ASN A 579 -40.97 -6.16 -7.73
CA ASN A 579 -41.63 -5.53 -8.87
C ASN A 579 -42.99 -6.16 -9.23
N ASN A 580 -43.19 -7.43 -8.89
CA ASN A 580 -44.41 -8.17 -9.17
C ASN A 580 -45.47 -8.03 -8.06
N LEU A 581 -45.22 -7.26 -7.00
CA LEU A 581 -46.22 -6.98 -5.97
C LEU A 581 -47.29 -6.02 -6.53
N THR A 582 -48.55 -6.24 -6.14
CA THR A 582 -49.69 -5.41 -6.55
C THR A 582 -49.54 -3.99 -6.06
N ASP A 583 -49.66 -3.03 -6.97
CA ASP A 583 -49.65 -1.57 -6.72
C ASP A 583 -48.44 -1.08 -5.90
N ILE A 584 -47.34 -1.84 -5.91
CA ILE A 584 -46.17 -1.57 -5.06
C ILE A 584 -45.54 -0.21 -5.33
N TRP A 585 -45.65 0.30 -6.55
CA TRP A 585 -45.09 1.60 -6.93
C TRP A 585 -46.12 2.73 -6.84
N GLU A 586 -47.37 2.44 -6.51
CA GLU A 586 -48.40 3.45 -6.26
C GLU A 586 -48.15 4.10 -4.90
N THR A 587 -48.27 5.42 -4.85
CA THR A 587 -48.03 6.24 -3.64
C THR A 587 -49.05 7.38 -3.52
N SER A 588 -50.13 7.31 -4.30
CA SER A 588 -51.20 8.32 -4.38
C SER A 588 -51.97 8.46 -3.07
N GLU A 589 -52.13 7.37 -2.30
CA GLU A 589 -52.88 7.34 -1.04
C GLU A 589 -51.99 7.49 0.21
N GLY A 590 -50.74 7.94 0.04
CA GLY A 590 -49.78 8.08 1.15
C GLY A 590 -49.10 6.77 1.55
N GLU A 591 -49.06 5.80 0.64
CA GLU A 591 -48.40 4.50 0.84
C GLU A 591 -46.87 4.65 0.84
N CYS A 592 -46.19 3.75 1.55
CA CYS A 592 -44.73 3.77 1.69
C CYS A 592 -44.16 2.36 1.63
N ASN A 593 -43.14 2.17 0.79
CA ASN A 593 -42.33 0.96 0.79
C ASN A 593 -41.20 1.06 1.80
N VAL A 594 -41.05 0.02 2.62
CA VAL A 594 -39.98 -0.07 3.61
C VAL A 594 -39.17 -1.34 3.34
N MET A 595 -37.92 -1.16 2.90
CA MET A 595 -36.93 -2.22 2.80
C MET A 595 -36.04 -2.19 4.05
N MET A 596 -36.05 -3.28 4.83
CA MET A 596 -35.21 -3.42 6.02
C MET A 596 -34.15 -4.48 5.80
N GLU A 597 -32.90 -4.05 5.75
CA GLU A 597 -31.73 -4.94 5.74
C GLU A 597 -31.03 -4.84 7.10
N THR A 598 -30.98 -5.95 7.83
CA THR A 598 -30.27 -6.00 9.11
C THR A 598 -29.49 -7.30 9.25
N VAL A 599 -28.47 -7.27 10.11
CA VAL A 599 -27.66 -8.42 10.46
C VAL A 599 -27.91 -8.77 11.92
N LEU A 600 -28.36 -10.00 12.17
CA LEU A 600 -28.50 -10.51 13.53
C LEU A 600 -27.12 -10.56 14.19
N SER A 601 -26.92 -9.71 15.20
CA SER A 601 -25.61 -9.55 15.82
C SER A 601 -25.26 -10.75 16.71
N LYS A 602 -24.04 -11.28 16.54
CA LYS A 602 -23.43 -12.30 17.42
C LYS A 602 -24.24 -13.58 17.62
N VAL A 603 -25.07 -14.00 16.65
CA VAL A 603 -25.88 -15.24 16.76
C VAL A 603 -25.03 -16.44 17.15
N TYR A 604 -23.93 -16.69 16.43
CA TYR A 604 -23.00 -17.78 16.77
C TYR A 604 -22.44 -17.74 18.19
N GLU A 605 -22.18 -16.55 18.74
CA GLU A 605 -21.60 -16.41 20.07
C GLU A 605 -22.66 -16.57 21.18
N LYS A 606 -23.94 -16.36 20.85
CA LYS A 606 -25.05 -16.27 21.81
C LYS A 606 -25.95 -17.51 21.88
N VAL A 607 -25.61 -18.59 21.17
CA VAL A 607 -26.38 -19.85 21.25
C VAL A 607 -26.11 -20.53 22.61
N ASP A 608 -27.16 -20.69 23.40
CA ASP A 608 -27.14 -21.53 24.60
C ASP A 608 -27.26 -23.01 24.21
N LEU A 609 -26.27 -23.82 24.60
CA LEU A 609 -26.20 -25.23 24.26
C LEU A 609 -27.32 -26.04 24.95
N THR A 610 -27.82 -25.60 26.10
CA THR A 610 -28.90 -26.30 26.83
C THR A 610 -30.23 -26.16 26.12
N LEU A 611 -30.57 -24.93 25.69
CA LEU A 611 -31.75 -24.67 24.86
C LEU A 611 -31.59 -25.31 23.48
N LEU A 612 -30.40 -25.23 22.89
CA LEU A 612 -30.12 -25.85 21.60
C LEU A 612 -30.40 -27.36 21.62
N ASN A 613 -29.98 -28.07 22.68
CA ASN A 613 -30.26 -29.50 22.80
C ASN A 613 -31.77 -29.79 22.78
N ARG A 614 -32.55 -29.03 23.56
CA ARG A 614 -34.02 -29.18 23.59
C ARG A 614 -34.64 -28.90 22.23
N LEU A 615 -34.20 -27.86 21.54
CA LEU A 615 -34.69 -27.51 20.20
C LEU A 615 -34.30 -28.58 19.16
N LEU A 616 -33.09 -29.15 19.23
CA LEU A 616 -32.65 -30.21 18.32
C LEU A 616 -33.43 -31.51 18.53
N ARG A 617 -33.81 -31.84 19.78
CA ARG A 617 -34.67 -33.01 20.07
C ARG A 617 -36.06 -32.94 19.45
N LEU A 618 -36.53 -31.76 19.04
CA LEU A 618 -37.80 -31.62 18.30
C LEU A 618 -37.70 -32.12 16.87
N ILE A 619 -36.50 -32.01 16.26
CA ILE A 619 -36.30 -32.29 14.84
C ILE A 619 -35.44 -33.53 14.56
N LEU A 620 -34.63 -33.98 15.52
CA LEU A 620 -33.70 -35.10 15.39
C LEU A 620 -33.97 -36.15 16.49
N ASP A 621 -33.51 -37.38 16.25
CA ASP A 621 -33.36 -38.36 17.32
C ASP A 621 -32.48 -37.83 18.47
N HIS A 622 -32.83 -38.24 19.70
CA HIS A 622 -32.17 -37.79 20.92
C HIS A 622 -30.65 -38.02 20.92
N ASN A 623 -30.17 -39.14 20.36
CA ASN A 623 -28.73 -39.42 20.31
C ASN A 623 -27.98 -38.44 19.39
N LEU A 624 -28.60 -38.06 18.26
CA LEU A 624 -28.02 -37.07 17.35
C LEU A 624 -27.99 -35.68 17.99
N ALA A 625 -29.08 -35.29 18.66
CA ALA A 625 -29.16 -34.02 19.38
C ALA A 625 -28.09 -33.93 20.49
N ASP A 626 -27.88 -35.00 21.24
CA ASP A 626 -26.86 -35.08 22.29
C ASP A 626 -25.44 -35.03 21.71
N TYR A 627 -25.18 -35.75 20.60
CA TYR A 627 -23.89 -35.71 19.90
C TYR A 627 -23.56 -34.29 19.42
N ILE A 628 -24.48 -33.63 18.72
CA ILE A 628 -24.29 -32.27 18.18
C ILE A 628 -24.04 -31.26 19.30
N THR A 629 -24.78 -31.37 20.40
CA THR A 629 -24.62 -30.48 21.56
C THR A 629 -23.28 -30.70 22.25
N ALA A 630 -22.93 -31.95 22.55
CA ALA A 630 -21.66 -32.30 23.19
C ALA A 630 -20.46 -31.91 22.33
N LYS A 631 -20.57 -32.00 21.00
CA LYS A 631 -19.48 -31.63 20.09
C LYS A 631 -19.15 -30.14 20.10
N ASN A 632 -20.13 -29.29 20.38
CA ASN A 632 -19.88 -27.86 20.57
C ASN A 632 -19.22 -27.56 21.91
N ASN A 633 -19.38 -28.43 22.91
CA ASN A 633 -18.75 -28.33 24.22
C ASN A 633 -17.34 -28.96 24.24
N THR A 634 -16.42 -28.38 23.47
CA THR A 634 -15.03 -28.89 23.36
C THR A 634 -14.00 -27.87 23.81
N VAL A 635 -12.80 -28.35 24.16
CA VAL A 635 -11.67 -27.50 24.54
C VAL A 635 -11.00 -26.93 23.30
N LEU A 636 -11.10 -25.62 23.12
CA LEU A 636 -10.42 -24.88 22.07
C LEU A 636 -9.01 -24.52 22.53
N THR A 637 -8.02 -24.85 21.70
CA THR A 637 -6.59 -24.64 22.03
C THR A 637 -5.90 -23.79 20.97
N TYR A 638 -5.06 -22.86 21.44
CA TYR A 638 -4.14 -22.11 20.62
C TYR A 638 -2.83 -21.95 21.37
N LYS A 639 -1.83 -22.75 20.99
CA LYS A 639 -0.51 -22.78 21.65
C LYS A 639 -0.66 -23.04 23.16
N ASP A 640 -0.42 -22.02 23.96
CA ASP A 640 -0.41 -21.98 25.43
C ASP A 640 -1.77 -21.57 26.04
N MET A 641 -2.78 -21.27 25.22
CA MET A 641 -4.12 -20.91 25.67
C MET A 641 -5.10 -22.06 25.41
N ALA A 642 -5.90 -22.40 26.42
CA ALA A 642 -6.96 -23.39 26.32
C ALA A 642 -8.21 -22.91 27.07
N HIS A 643 -9.40 -23.21 26.55
CA HIS A 643 -10.66 -23.02 27.27
C HIS A 643 -11.74 -23.94 26.73
N THR A 644 -12.71 -24.27 27.57
CA THR A 644 -13.89 -25.05 27.18
C THR A 644 -14.95 -24.11 26.61
N ASN A 645 -15.49 -24.44 25.43
CA ASN A 645 -16.57 -23.68 24.82
C ASN A 645 -17.93 -24.14 25.38
N ALA A 646 -18.38 -23.52 26.48
CA ALA A 646 -19.66 -23.87 27.11
C ALA A 646 -20.84 -23.06 26.55
N PHE A 647 -20.57 -21.89 25.96
CA PHE A 647 -21.56 -20.98 25.42
C PHE A 647 -21.18 -20.52 24.01
N GLY A 648 -22.10 -20.67 23.05
CA GLY A 648 -21.87 -20.36 21.64
C GLY A 648 -21.51 -21.58 20.78
N LEU A 649 -21.69 -21.42 19.47
CA LEU A 649 -21.54 -22.44 18.45
C LEU A 649 -20.14 -22.39 17.79
N ILE A 650 -19.52 -23.56 17.61
CA ILE A 650 -18.25 -23.68 16.89
C ILE A 650 -18.53 -23.76 15.38
N ARG A 651 -18.05 -22.77 14.63
CA ARG A 651 -18.25 -22.67 13.17
C ARG A 651 -17.41 -23.66 12.34
N GLY A 652 -16.39 -24.26 12.94
CA GLY A 652 -15.45 -25.16 12.27
C GLY A 652 -15.88 -26.63 12.22
N ILE A 653 -17.04 -26.97 12.78
CA ILE A 653 -17.64 -28.31 12.70
C ILE A 653 -18.44 -28.42 11.40
N GLN A 654 -18.46 -29.59 10.76
CA GLN A 654 -19.09 -29.78 9.45
C GLN A 654 -20.59 -29.45 9.47
N PHE A 655 -21.35 -30.05 10.39
CA PHE A 655 -22.79 -29.80 10.56
C PHE A 655 -23.14 -28.46 11.24
N SER A 656 -22.17 -27.57 11.48
CA SER A 656 -22.43 -26.25 12.09
C SER A 656 -23.36 -25.39 11.23
N ALA A 657 -23.30 -25.58 9.90
CA ALA A 657 -24.19 -24.93 8.96
C ALA A 657 -25.66 -25.32 9.19
N PHE A 658 -25.95 -26.63 9.35
CA PHE A 658 -27.29 -27.13 9.63
C PHE A 658 -27.87 -26.54 10.92
N VAL A 659 -27.08 -26.57 12.00
CA VAL A 659 -27.48 -26.04 13.30
C VAL A 659 -27.77 -24.54 13.23
N PHE A 660 -26.93 -23.79 12.49
CA PHE A 660 -27.14 -22.36 12.31
C PHE A 660 -28.40 -22.04 11.51
N GLN A 661 -28.68 -22.77 10.43
CA GLN A 661 -29.91 -22.57 9.64
C GLN A 661 -31.16 -22.91 10.46
N TYR A 662 -31.11 -23.97 11.25
CA TYR A 662 -32.22 -24.33 12.14
C TYR A 662 -32.43 -23.29 13.25
N TYR A 663 -31.36 -22.83 13.88
CA TYR A 663 -31.47 -21.77 14.88
C TYR A 663 -31.94 -20.44 14.25
N GLY A 664 -31.53 -20.16 13.01
CA GLY A 664 -32.02 -19.05 12.19
C GLY A 664 -33.53 -19.14 11.93
N LEU A 665 -34.04 -20.33 11.58
CA LEU A 665 -35.49 -20.57 11.45
C LEU A 665 -36.23 -20.26 12.75
N VAL A 666 -35.70 -20.68 13.89
CA VAL A 666 -36.30 -20.37 15.20
C VAL A 666 -36.35 -18.85 15.43
N LEU A 667 -35.31 -18.11 15.06
CA LEU A 667 -35.31 -16.64 15.15
C LEU A 667 -36.28 -16.00 14.14
N ASP A 668 -36.39 -16.52 12.93
CA ASP A 668 -37.35 -16.05 11.92
C ASP A 668 -38.79 -16.20 12.41
N LEU A 669 -39.11 -17.28 13.12
CA LEU A 669 -40.43 -17.48 13.72
C LEU A 669 -40.76 -16.44 14.78
N LEU A 670 -39.77 -15.98 15.54
CA LEU A 670 -39.94 -14.90 16.50
C LEU A 670 -40.15 -13.55 15.81
N ILE A 671 -39.48 -13.30 14.68
CA ILE A 671 -39.60 -12.05 13.91
C ILE A 671 -40.93 -11.99 13.14
N LEU A 672 -41.33 -13.10 12.52
CA LEU A 672 -42.51 -13.15 11.66
C LEU A 672 -43.82 -13.47 12.41
N GLY A 673 -43.72 -14.06 13.62
CA GLY A 673 -44.85 -14.63 14.37
C GLY A 673 -45.35 -15.96 13.76
N LEU A 674 -46.31 -16.65 14.39
CA LEU A 674 -46.81 -17.95 13.90
C LEU A 674 -47.94 -17.87 12.86
N GLN A 675 -48.65 -16.74 12.74
CA GLN A 675 -49.79 -16.60 11.82
C GLN A 675 -49.38 -16.28 10.38
N ARG A 676 -48.26 -15.58 10.20
CA ARG A 676 -47.74 -15.13 8.90
C ARG A 676 -46.94 -16.19 8.11
N PRO A 677 -46.08 -17.03 8.73
CA PRO A 677 -45.32 -18.05 8.02
C PRO A 677 -46.14 -19.22 7.45
N PRO A 678 -47.30 -19.69 7.99
CA PRO A 678 -48.08 -20.74 7.34
C PRO A 678 -48.66 -20.28 6.00
N ARG A 679 -49.10 -19.02 5.84
CA ARG A 679 -49.55 -18.48 4.54
C ARG A 679 -48.45 -18.53 3.46
N ARG A 680 -47.18 -18.33 3.84
CA ARG A 680 -46.02 -18.39 2.95
C ARG A 680 -45.46 -19.81 2.73
N ALA A 681 -45.81 -20.77 3.60
CA ALA A 681 -45.29 -22.13 3.55
C ALA A 681 -46.23 -23.14 2.86
N ILE A 682 -47.52 -22.79 2.64
CA ILE A 682 -48.57 -23.70 2.15
C ILE A 682 -48.60 -23.83 0.61
N GLN A 683 -48.06 -22.90 -0.18
CA GLN A 683 -47.95 -23.07 -1.63
C GLN A 683 -46.66 -23.82 -2.01
N SER A 684 -46.70 -25.15 -1.98
CA SER A 684 -45.66 -26.05 -2.50
C SER A 684 -45.56 -26.06 -4.04
N GLY A 685 -45.65 -24.88 -4.68
CA GLY A 685 -45.62 -24.72 -6.13
C GLY A 685 -45.41 -23.28 -6.65
N CYS A 686 -45.40 -22.26 -5.79
CA CYS A 686 -45.21 -20.87 -6.21
C CYS A 686 -44.05 -20.24 -5.44
N ILE A 687 -43.00 -19.83 -6.18
CA ILE A 687 -41.86 -19.04 -5.67
C ILE A 687 -42.29 -17.57 -5.40
N LEU A 688 -43.53 -17.20 -5.73
CA LEU A 688 -44.04 -15.85 -5.73
C LEU A 688 -45.13 -15.68 -4.69
N ASP A 689 -44.72 -15.57 -3.43
CA ASP A 689 -45.48 -14.86 -2.39
C ASP A 689 -44.52 -14.39 -1.27
N THR A 690 -43.39 -13.81 -1.68
CA THR A 690 -42.50 -13.04 -0.79
C THR A 690 -43.08 -11.65 -0.57
N SER A 691 -44.29 -11.58 -0.03
CA SER A 691 -44.94 -10.33 0.39
C SER A 691 -44.56 -10.01 1.83
N THR A 692 -43.37 -9.49 2.08
CA THR A 692 -43.16 -8.57 3.22
C THR A 692 -43.74 -7.20 2.86
N ALA A 693 -45.02 -7.16 2.48
CA ALA A 693 -45.84 -5.97 2.53
C ALA A 693 -46.45 -5.93 3.94
N PHE A 694 -45.99 -5.00 4.77
CA PHE A 694 -46.73 -4.63 5.98
C PHE A 694 -47.98 -3.89 5.54
N ILE A 695 -49.08 -4.61 5.28
CA ILE A 695 -50.41 -4.01 5.19
C ILE A 695 -51.00 -4.08 6.59
N SER A 696 -50.82 -3.02 7.39
CA SER A 696 -51.67 -2.76 8.54
C SER A 696 -52.90 -2.00 8.04
N SER A 697 -54.03 -2.68 7.85
CA SER A 697 -55.32 -2.00 7.81
C SER A 697 -55.71 -1.63 9.24
N SER A 698 -55.26 -0.46 9.69
CA SER A 698 -55.72 0.11 10.96
C SER A 698 -57.07 0.77 10.77
N THR A 699 -58.13 0.10 11.19
CA THR A 699 -59.40 0.75 11.55
C THR A 699 -59.13 1.71 12.71
N SER A 700 -59.61 2.94 12.54
CA SER A 700 -59.50 4.08 13.44
C SER A 700 -59.88 3.80 14.90
N LEU A 701 -58.99 4.14 15.85
CA LEU A 701 -59.32 4.54 17.22
C LEU A 701 -58.33 5.62 17.70
N PRO A 702 -58.76 6.55 18.58
CA PRO A 702 -58.20 7.90 18.64
C PRO A 702 -56.94 8.04 19.51
N MET A 703 -56.21 9.12 19.19
CA MET A 703 -55.09 9.70 19.92
C MET A 703 -55.27 9.69 21.45
N ASN A 704 -54.20 9.33 22.16
CA ASN A 704 -53.86 9.99 23.41
C ASN A 704 -52.39 10.44 23.38
N GLN A 705 -52.22 11.71 23.69
CA GLN A 705 -50.96 12.43 23.83
C GLN A 705 -50.19 11.92 25.05
N GLU A 706 -48.86 11.82 24.96
CA GLU A 706 -47.98 12.25 26.07
C GLU A 706 -46.53 12.53 25.62
N THR A 707 -46.22 13.82 25.67
CA THR A 707 -44.99 14.59 25.93
C THR A 707 -43.54 14.04 25.81
N SER A 708 -42.73 14.93 25.20
CA SER A 708 -41.29 15.24 25.44
C SER A 708 -40.27 14.41 24.64
N SER A 709 -39.17 14.94 24.10
CA SER A 709 -38.53 16.26 24.18
C SER A 709 -37.69 16.54 22.92
N LYS A 710 -37.55 17.83 22.59
CA LYS A 710 -36.93 18.40 21.39
C LYS A 710 -35.48 17.97 21.14
N GLY A 711 -35.18 17.64 19.88
CA GLY A 711 -33.83 17.54 19.31
C GLY A 711 -33.86 17.92 17.83
N THR A 712 -33.76 19.22 17.54
CA THR A 712 -33.73 19.80 16.19
C THR A 712 -32.44 19.46 15.44
N PHE A 713 -32.56 18.78 14.29
CA PHE A 713 -31.57 18.82 13.21
C PHE A 713 -32.30 19.00 11.87
N LEU A 714 -32.10 20.15 11.24
CA LEU A 714 -32.54 20.45 9.88
C LEU A 714 -31.65 19.71 8.87
N PRO A 715 -32.20 19.06 7.82
CA PRO A 715 -31.46 18.74 6.63
C PRO A 715 -31.75 19.76 5.51
N THR A 716 -30.69 20.37 4.98
CA THR A 716 -30.68 21.15 3.74
C THR A 716 -30.93 20.25 2.52
N PRO A 717 -31.72 20.69 1.51
CA PRO A 717 -31.98 19.90 0.31
C PRO A 717 -30.83 19.98 -0.70
N ILE A 718 -30.45 18.83 -1.26
CA ILE A 718 -29.55 18.68 -2.42
C ILE A 718 -30.44 18.60 -3.69
N PRO A 719 -30.11 19.30 -4.79
CA PRO A 719 -30.95 19.32 -6.00
C PRO A 719 -30.81 18.06 -6.87
N PRO A 720 -31.79 17.76 -7.75
CA PRO A 720 -31.86 16.52 -8.51
C PRO A 720 -30.89 16.52 -9.71
N ILE A 721 -30.25 15.38 -9.93
CA ILE A 721 -29.45 15.10 -11.14
C ILE A 721 -30.39 14.62 -12.24
N THR A 722 -30.51 15.43 -13.29
CA THR A 722 -31.22 15.14 -14.52
C THR A 722 -30.59 13.98 -15.30
N THR A 723 -31.46 13.10 -15.79
CA THR A 723 -31.18 12.01 -16.73
C THR A 723 -30.77 12.57 -18.10
N SER A 724 -29.68 12.04 -18.67
CA SER A 724 -29.42 12.16 -20.10
C SER A 724 -28.92 10.83 -20.65
N SER A 725 -29.74 10.25 -21.51
CA SER A 725 -29.48 9.13 -22.41
C SER A 725 -28.25 9.35 -23.31
N ALA A 726 -27.38 8.36 -23.43
CA ALA A 726 -26.51 8.20 -24.61
C ALA A 726 -25.94 6.77 -24.71
N THR A 727 -26.53 5.99 -25.62
CA THR A 727 -25.87 5.15 -26.64
C THR A 727 -24.75 4.18 -26.22
N THR A 728 -25.13 2.91 -26.27
CA THR A 728 -24.40 1.75 -26.80
C THR A 728 -23.16 2.08 -27.64
N THR A 729 -22.00 1.61 -27.20
CA THR A 729 -20.89 1.24 -28.09
C THR A 729 -20.18 0.02 -27.55
N SER A 730 -19.98 -0.92 -28.46
CA SER A 730 -19.41 -2.26 -28.31
C SER A 730 -17.90 -2.28 -28.03
N ALA A 731 -17.49 -3.36 -27.37
CA ALA A 731 -16.15 -3.98 -27.39
C ALA A 731 -15.01 -3.24 -26.67
N VAL A 732 -14.39 -3.90 -25.69
CA VAL A 732 -13.26 -4.84 -25.88
C VAL A 732 -12.89 -5.38 -24.49
N GLY A 733 -12.87 -6.71 -24.38
CA GLY A 733 -12.37 -7.41 -23.21
C GLY A 733 -10.88 -7.18 -23.00
N LEU A 734 -10.49 -6.97 -21.75
CA LEU A 734 -9.11 -7.07 -21.30
C LEU A 734 -9.11 -7.91 -20.02
N GLU A 735 -8.79 -9.18 -20.23
CA GLU A 735 -8.34 -10.13 -19.23
C GLU A 735 -7.19 -9.52 -18.42
N ILE A 736 -7.32 -9.52 -17.11
CA ILE A 736 -6.20 -9.31 -16.20
C ILE A 736 -5.80 -10.69 -15.69
N VAL A 737 -4.74 -11.22 -16.29
CA VAL A 737 -4.01 -12.41 -15.85
C VAL A 737 -2.94 -12.00 -14.84
N GLU A 738 -3.00 -12.66 -13.67
CA GLU A 738 -1.99 -12.84 -12.58
C GLU A 738 -1.29 -11.65 -11.90
#